data_AF-A0A8X8GKM6-F1
#
_entry.id   AF-A0A8X8GKM6-F1
#
_cell.length_a   1.000
_cell.length_b   1.000
_cell.length_c   1.000
_cell.angle_alpha   90.00
_cell.angle_beta   90.00
_cell.angle_gamma   90.00
#
_symmetry.space_group_name_H-M   'P 1'
#
loop_
_entity.id
_entity.type
_entity.pdbx_description
1 polymer ?
#
loop_
_entity_poly.entity_id
_entity_poly.type
_entity_poly.pdbx_seq_one_letter_code
_entity_poly.pdbx_strand_id
1 'polypeptide(L)'
;GSKYDNSTGAISAPSYVTTKTDGTTTTANNVGDALSNLNTEVVKPVTFTGNSGTVDRKLGETLNITGGLTGAGSNSNIKTVITGNTLDIQLADAPVFAGKVKANGLDANGNKVENVADATAASDAVNKGQLDSLSTGLTNTGFGLKAADGNTVNKKLGEAVEVVGADSNITTKVANGQVAIELNKNLNNLTGITVNDGTNGTNGSTVIGKDGISVKDGSGNTIAGVDNTALTVKDGSSNTETSINKAINTLNASQGETDKFAVKYDKNADGSANYDSVTLAGTGGTTITNVKAGAINATSTDAINGSQLYDVGNSLKNAIGGLTTRDATTGIITTSNIGGTGSNTIDGAINSIKDSATKAKTTVTAGDNVVVTAGTNADGSSNYQVATAKDVNFDKVTVGNVVVNKASNTIEGLSNTDLRASDFATKGRAATEEQLKQAVTKNITEVVDGNGNKVNIIDQVVNTKPDNKNQDSLFLTYDKQGQETTDRLTIGQTVQKMNTDGIKFFHTNADMSKGDLGTTNDSSAGGLNSTAIGVNAIVATGADSAVALGHNTKAEGKQSIAIGQGAEALGTQSISIGTGNKVKGNHSGAIGDPTIVDGANSYSVGNNNQVLTDDTFVLGNNVTKTVAGSVVLGNGSAATTSAGVAGYALSAATSADKTAISNTTSTTGAVAVGDAASGIYRQITGVAAGSADADAVNVAQLKAVGNQVVTTQNALVNGLGGNAKVNADGTITGPTYNVAQGNQSNVGDALTALDKAIGSAATTSKTTVSNGQNIVVNKSKNADGSDNYEVSTAKDLTVDSVKAGDTVLNNTGFSIGNNAVVINNTGLTIASGPSVTVAGINAGNKTITNVANAVNATDAVNKGQLDSAIGTVNNNVNELANNAVKYDDASKDKITLGGGANGTTISNVKDGAVSQGSKDAVNGGQLWNVQQQVDQNSTDISNIKNDINNGSVGLVQQAGKDATVTVAKDTGGTSVSVAGKDGNRVVTGVKDGAVNATSKDAVNGSQLNTTNQAVVNYLGGGAGYDNITGSFTAPTYNVGDSKYNNVGGAIDALNQADQALNSKIDNVSNKLDNAFRITNNRIDDVEKKANAGIAAAMALESAPYIPGKYTYAAGAAYHGGENAVGVTLRKTADNGRWSITGGVAAASQGDPSVRIGISGVID
;
A
#
# COMPACT_ATOMS: atom_id res chain seq x y z
N GLY A 1 153.79 -20.03 -138.06
CA GLY A 1 154.39 -19.31 -139.18
C GLY A 1 155.61 -20.04 -139.68
N SER A 2 155.38 -21.01 -140.54
CA SER A 2 156.36 -21.88 -141.20
C SER A 2 157.41 -21.14 -142.03
N LYS A 3 158.67 -21.61 -142.06
CA LYS A 3 159.76 -21.09 -142.92
C LYS A 3 160.26 -22.15 -143.90
N TYR A 4 160.31 -21.82 -145.19
CA TYR A 4 160.89 -22.63 -146.26
C TYR A 4 162.40 -22.37 -146.38
N ASP A 5 163.21 -23.43 -146.27
CA ASP A 5 164.64 -23.43 -146.50
C ASP A 5 164.91 -23.72 -147.98
N ASN A 6 165.29 -22.68 -148.73
CA ASN A 6 165.53 -22.76 -150.17
C ASN A 6 166.88 -23.44 -150.54
N SER A 7 167.70 -23.79 -149.54
CA SER A 7 168.94 -24.56 -149.74
C SER A 7 168.76 -26.07 -149.53
N THR A 8 167.71 -26.51 -148.78
CA THR A 8 167.32 -27.93 -148.61
C THR A 8 165.95 -28.29 -149.20
N GLY A 9 165.10 -27.30 -149.51
CA GLY A 9 163.70 -27.50 -149.89
C GLY A 9 162.73 -27.78 -148.73
N ALA A 10 163.13 -27.62 -147.46
CA ALA A 10 162.29 -27.99 -146.30
C ALA A 10 161.46 -26.81 -145.73
N ILE A 11 160.15 -27.00 -145.47
CA ILE A 11 159.29 -26.02 -144.75
C ILE A 11 159.17 -26.39 -143.26
N SER A 12 159.53 -25.51 -142.34
CA SER A 12 159.31 -25.69 -140.89
C SER A 12 157.83 -25.54 -140.52
N ALA A 13 157.33 -26.28 -139.52
CA ALA A 13 155.92 -26.27 -139.14
C ALA A 13 155.46 -24.93 -138.48
N PRO A 14 154.17 -24.55 -138.55
CA PRO A 14 153.64 -23.38 -137.83
C PRO A 14 153.59 -23.62 -136.30
N SER A 15 153.25 -22.60 -135.49
CA SER A 15 153.24 -22.70 -134.01
C SER A 15 152.06 -21.90 -133.43
N TYR A 16 151.30 -22.50 -132.51
CA TYR A 16 150.05 -22.04 -131.89
C TYR A 16 150.14 -22.19 -130.36
N VAL A 17 149.62 -21.25 -129.56
CA VAL A 17 149.65 -21.32 -128.08
C VAL A 17 148.22 -21.37 -127.53
N THR A 18 147.93 -22.31 -126.61
CA THR A 18 146.63 -22.46 -125.91
C THR A 18 146.81 -22.35 -124.39
N THR A 19 145.87 -21.69 -123.67
CA THR A 19 145.88 -21.51 -122.20
C THR A 19 144.91 -22.49 -121.50
N LYS A 20 145.33 -23.07 -120.38
CA LYS A 20 144.56 -24.00 -119.53
C LYS A 20 143.68 -23.27 -118.50
N THR A 21 142.73 -23.99 -117.89
CA THR A 21 141.80 -23.45 -116.87
C THR A 21 142.47 -22.96 -115.58
N ASP A 22 143.66 -23.46 -115.27
CA ASP A 22 144.49 -22.97 -114.16
C ASP A 22 145.36 -21.74 -114.53
N GLY A 23 145.28 -21.28 -115.78
CA GLY A 23 146.03 -20.13 -116.30
C GLY A 23 147.36 -20.45 -117.00
N THR A 24 147.83 -21.71 -117.03
CA THR A 24 149.11 -22.08 -117.67
C THR A 24 148.98 -22.27 -119.20
N THR A 25 150.04 -22.06 -120.02
CA THR A 25 149.97 -22.16 -121.50
C THR A 25 150.72 -23.38 -122.08
N THR A 26 150.32 -23.85 -123.27
CA THR A 26 150.96 -24.96 -124.00
C THR A 26 151.02 -24.64 -125.49
N THR A 27 152.15 -24.93 -126.14
CA THR A 27 152.38 -24.58 -127.56
C THR A 27 152.28 -25.84 -128.44
N ALA A 28 151.61 -25.72 -129.58
CA ALA A 28 151.35 -26.79 -130.55
C ALA A 28 151.79 -26.37 -131.96
N ASN A 29 152.39 -27.29 -132.71
CA ASN A 29 153.02 -26.96 -133.99
C ASN A 29 152.14 -27.29 -135.21
N ASN A 30 150.91 -27.74 -134.96
CA ASN A 30 149.85 -27.86 -135.95
C ASN A 30 148.50 -27.53 -135.26
N VAL A 31 147.49 -27.21 -136.07
CA VAL A 31 146.16 -26.82 -135.57
C VAL A 31 145.47 -27.97 -134.84
N GLY A 32 145.71 -29.22 -135.26
CA GLY A 32 145.11 -30.41 -134.64
C GLY A 32 145.50 -30.56 -133.16
N ASP A 33 146.80 -30.45 -132.87
CA ASP A 33 147.32 -30.52 -131.50
C ASP A 33 146.84 -29.33 -130.66
N ALA A 34 146.73 -28.13 -131.25
CA ALA A 34 146.20 -26.95 -130.55
C ALA A 34 144.73 -27.15 -130.15
N LEU A 35 143.90 -27.67 -131.06
CA LEU A 35 142.50 -27.98 -130.75
C LEU A 35 142.39 -29.12 -129.73
N SER A 36 143.24 -30.14 -129.82
CA SER A 36 143.24 -31.24 -128.85
C SER A 36 143.56 -30.74 -127.44
N ASN A 37 144.56 -29.86 -127.30
CA ASN A 37 144.91 -29.26 -126.01
C ASN A 37 143.74 -28.44 -125.43
N LEU A 38 143.04 -27.67 -126.25
CA LEU A 38 141.87 -26.90 -125.80
C LEU A 38 140.72 -27.84 -125.38
N ASN A 39 140.46 -28.88 -126.16
CA ASN A 39 139.38 -29.83 -125.88
C ASN A 39 139.61 -30.58 -124.56
N THR A 40 140.85 -30.94 -124.22
CA THR A 40 141.17 -31.60 -122.93
C THR A 40 140.79 -30.74 -121.73
N GLU A 41 140.89 -29.41 -121.83
CA GLU A 41 140.54 -28.51 -120.73
C GLU A 41 139.04 -28.24 -120.62
N VAL A 42 138.32 -28.15 -121.73
CA VAL A 42 136.87 -27.91 -121.72
C VAL A 42 136.09 -29.08 -121.13
N VAL A 43 136.65 -30.29 -121.11
CA VAL A 43 135.97 -31.49 -120.57
C VAL A 43 136.23 -31.77 -119.07
N LYS A 44 136.93 -30.89 -118.33
CA LYS A 44 137.13 -31.05 -116.88
C LYS A 44 135.86 -30.73 -116.08
N PRO A 45 135.48 -31.55 -115.06
CA PRO A 45 134.29 -31.32 -114.22
C PRO A 45 134.50 -30.29 -113.09
N VAL A 46 133.39 -29.82 -112.49
CA VAL A 46 133.31 -28.97 -111.28
C VAL A 46 132.98 -29.83 -110.04
N THR A 47 133.74 -29.69 -108.95
CA THR A 47 133.58 -30.47 -107.70
C THR A 47 132.72 -29.78 -106.63
N PHE A 48 131.77 -30.48 -105.99
CA PHE A 48 131.00 -30.04 -104.81
C PHE A 48 131.33 -30.89 -103.55
N THR A 49 131.39 -30.26 -102.37
CA THR A 49 131.77 -30.92 -101.09
C THR A 49 130.75 -30.65 -99.97
N GLY A 50 130.26 -31.69 -99.28
CA GLY A 50 129.33 -31.58 -98.12
C GLY A 50 130.02 -31.88 -96.77
N ASN A 51 129.27 -31.92 -95.64
CA ASN A 51 129.87 -32.33 -94.35
C ASN A 51 130.44 -33.77 -94.41
N SER A 52 129.91 -34.59 -95.32
CA SER A 52 130.45 -35.91 -95.68
C SER A 52 130.27 -36.14 -97.19
N GLY A 53 131.34 -36.51 -97.89
CA GLY A 53 131.34 -36.82 -99.33
C GLY A 53 131.63 -35.62 -100.27
N THR A 54 132.02 -35.94 -101.51
CA THR A 54 132.26 -35.02 -102.63
C THR A 54 131.67 -35.60 -103.92
N VAL A 55 131.28 -34.74 -104.88
CA VAL A 55 130.83 -35.15 -106.21
C VAL A 55 131.26 -34.17 -107.29
N ASP A 56 131.76 -34.70 -108.41
CA ASP A 56 132.14 -33.95 -109.59
C ASP A 56 131.00 -33.91 -110.62
N ARG A 57 130.71 -32.74 -111.20
CA ARG A 57 129.70 -32.54 -112.24
C ARG A 57 130.33 -31.87 -113.46
N LYS A 58 130.20 -32.47 -114.63
CA LYS A 58 130.57 -31.78 -115.89
C LYS A 58 129.54 -30.70 -116.18
N LEU A 59 129.96 -29.67 -116.92
CA LEU A 59 129.07 -28.58 -117.33
C LEU A 59 127.89 -29.18 -118.13
N GLY A 60 126.66 -29.01 -117.62
CA GLY A 60 125.43 -29.55 -118.20
C GLY A 60 124.79 -30.72 -117.45
N GLU A 61 125.43 -31.27 -116.41
CA GLU A 61 124.87 -32.39 -115.64
C GLU A 61 124.22 -31.93 -114.30
N THR A 62 123.08 -32.52 -113.88
CA THR A 62 122.27 -32.10 -112.69
C THR A 62 122.77 -32.66 -111.34
N LEU A 63 122.77 -31.87 -110.26
CA LEU A 63 122.95 -32.32 -108.87
C LEU A 63 121.59 -32.33 -108.15
N ASN A 64 121.20 -33.45 -107.54
CA ASN A 64 119.93 -33.55 -106.80
C ASN A 64 120.11 -33.09 -105.35
N ILE A 65 119.11 -32.43 -104.76
CA ILE A 65 119.13 -32.04 -103.33
C ILE A 65 117.85 -32.58 -102.68
N THR A 66 118.01 -33.38 -101.62
CA THR A 66 116.89 -34.03 -100.89
C THR A 66 116.96 -33.74 -99.40
N GLY A 67 115.85 -33.98 -98.68
CA GLY A 67 115.82 -34.00 -97.22
C GLY A 67 115.51 -35.41 -96.71
N GLY A 68 116.23 -35.86 -95.68
CA GLY A 68 116.17 -37.22 -95.16
C GLY A 68 116.37 -37.29 -93.64
N LEU A 69 115.77 -38.30 -93.00
CA LEU A 69 115.79 -38.53 -91.55
C LEU A 69 116.36 -39.92 -91.27
N THR A 70 117.69 -40.06 -91.27
CA THR A 70 118.37 -41.28 -90.79
C THR A 70 119.86 -41.02 -90.49
N GLY A 71 120.22 -40.91 -89.19
CA GLY A 71 121.48 -41.44 -88.66
C GLY A 71 122.72 -40.53 -88.52
N ALA A 72 123.00 -40.16 -87.28
CA ALA A 72 124.26 -39.71 -86.67
C ALA A 72 124.93 -38.40 -87.15
N GLY A 73 124.84 -37.40 -86.27
CA GLY A 73 125.86 -36.34 -86.10
C GLY A 73 125.58 -35.04 -86.84
N SER A 74 124.92 -34.09 -86.17
CA SER A 74 125.06 -32.68 -86.49
C SER A 74 126.14 -32.05 -85.61
N ASN A 75 126.72 -30.98 -86.13
CA ASN A 75 126.97 -29.80 -85.33
C ASN A 75 125.58 -29.23 -84.95
N SER A 76 125.11 -29.71 -83.80
CA SER A 76 123.91 -29.43 -83.00
C SER A 76 122.49 -29.64 -83.55
N ASN A 77 122.10 -29.35 -84.79
CA ASN A 77 120.76 -29.76 -85.27
C ASN A 77 120.64 -30.20 -86.75
N ILE A 78 121.48 -29.73 -87.68
CA ILE A 78 121.42 -30.07 -89.14
C ILE A 78 122.79 -30.57 -89.66
N LYS A 79 122.79 -31.52 -90.60
CA LYS A 79 123.96 -32.10 -91.32
C LYS A 79 123.71 -32.16 -92.84
N THR A 80 124.74 -31.96 -93.67
CA THR A 80 124.67 -32.19 -95.14
C THR A 80 125.52 -33.39 -95.56
N VAL A 81 124.97 -34.33 -96.34
CA VAL A 81 125.65 -35.57 -96.75
C VAL A 81 125.51 -35.74 -98.25
N ILE A 82 126.63 -35.86 -98.97
CA ILE A 82 126.62 -36.17 -100.40
C ILE A 82 126.72 -37.69 -100.57
N THR A 83 125.74 -38.29 -101.25
CA THR A 83 125.75 -39.72 -101.64
C THR A 83 125.43 -39.84 -103.13
N GLY A 84 126.40 -40.27 -103.93
CA GLY A 84 126.26 -40.29 -105.40
C GLY A 84 126.04 -38.88 -105.96
N ASN A 85 124.94 -38.70 -106.69
CA ASN A 85 124.57 -37.40 -107.28
C ASN A 85 123.58 -36.59 -106.43
N THR A 86 123.37 -36.96 -105.16
CA THR A 86 122.42 -36.28 -104.25
C THR A 86 123.13 -35.67 -103.05
N LEU A 87 122.85 -34.41 -102.76
CA LEU A 87 123.15 -33.74 -101.50
C LEU A 87 121.93 -33.84 -100.59
N ASP A 88 122.02 -34.62 -99.53
CA ASP A 88 120.95 -34.84 -98.55
C ASP A 88 121.14 -33.94 -97.32
N ILE A 89 120.07 -33.26 -96.88
CA ILE A 89 120.05 -32.42 -95.68
C ILE A 89 119.28 -33.14 -94.57
N GLN A 90 119.95 -33.42 -93.45
CA GLN A 90 119.46 -34.27 -92.37
C GLN A 90 119.33 -33.51 -91.03
N LEU A 91 118.25 -33.75 -90.28
CA LEU A 91 117.98 -33.18 -88.94
C LEU A 91 118.29 -34.21 -87.84
N ALA A 92 118.70 -33.76 -86.64
CA ALA A 92 118.98 -34.63 -85.50
C ALA A 92 117.70 -35.28 -84.92
N ASP A 93 117.79 -36.56 -84.57
CA ASP A 93 116.67 -37.37 -84.04
C ASP A 93 116.24 -36.95 -82.62
N ALA A 94 117.15 -36.32 -81.87
CA ALA A 94 116.91 -35.78 -80.53
C ALA A 94 117.53 -34.38 -80.40
N PRO A 95 116.82 -33.32 -80.82
CA PRO A 95 117.34 -31.96 -80.72
C PRO A 95 117.41 -31.54 -79.24
N VAL A 96 118.59 -31.12 -78.78
CA VAL A 96 118.80 -30.59 -77.43
C VAL A 96 118.69 -29.07 -77.45
N PHE A 97 117.69 -28.53 -76.74
CA PHE A 97 117.53 -27.09 -76.55
C PHE A 97 118.04 -26.69 -75.17
N ALA A 98 119.09 -25.88 -75.09
CA ALA A 98 119.71 -25.49 -73.81
C ALA A 98 118.89 -24.48 -72.97
N GLY A 99 117.62 -24.21 -73.31
CA GLY A 99 116.76 -23.20 -72.67
C GLY A 99 115.31 -23.67 -72.49
N LYS A 100 114.50 -22.87 -71.77
CA LYS A 100 113.07 -23.16 -71.53
C LYS A 100 112.32 -23.34 -72.84
N VAL A 101 111.67 -24.49 -73.00
CA VAL A 101 110.76 -24.75 -74.12
C VAL A 101 109.40 -24.12 -73.77
N LYS A 102 109.02 -23.03 -74.44
CA LYS A 102 107.64 -22.52 -74.41
C LYS A 102 106.86 -23.19 -75.55
N ALA A 103 105.96 -24.10 -75.19
CA ALA A 103 105.01 -24.72 -76.10
C ALA A 103 103.58 -24.48 -75.59
N ASN A 104 102.60 -24.31 -76.48
CA ASN A 104 101.18 -24.20 -76.14
C ASN A 104 100.59 -25.60 -75.80
N GLY A 105 101.20 -26.25 -74.81
CA GLY A 105 100.93 -27.64 -74.42
C GLY A 105 102.18 -28.51 -74.52
N LEU A 106 102.39 -29.36 -73.52
CA LEU A 106 103.39 -30.43 -73.53
C LEU A 106 102.64 -31.77 -73.60
N ASP A 107 102.48 -32.32 -74.79
CA ASP A 107 101.97 -33.66 -74.99
C ASP A 107 103.14 -34.66 -74.96
N ALA A 108 103.30 -35.38 -73.85
CA ALA A 108 104.34 -36.40 -73.70
C ALA A 108 103.99 -37.72 -74.40
N ASN A 109 102.83 -37.80 -75.07
CA ASN A 109 102.36 -38.93 -75.87
C ASN A 109 102.43 -40.28 -75.12
N GLY A 110 102.04 -40.24 -73.84
CA GLY A 110 102.05 -41.41 -72.94
C GLY A 110 103.37 -41.68 -72.20
N ASN A 111 104.43 -40.89 -72.43
CA ASN A 111 105.69 -41.01 -71.71
C ASN A 111 105.71 -40.21 -70.40
N LYS A 112 106.61 -40.59 -69.47
CA LYS A 112 106.77 -39.93 -68.18
C LYS A 112 107.39 -38.53 -68.32
N VAL A 113 106.89 -37.59 -67.51
CA VAL A 113 107.56 -36.32 -67.24
C VAL A 113 108.30 -36.45 -65.92
N GLU A 114 109.63 -36.48 -65.96
CA GLU A 114 110.49 -36.67 -64.78
C GLU A 114 110.99 -35.31 -64.25
N ASN A 115 111.30 -35.25 -62.95
CA ASN A 115 111.76 -34.06 -62.21
C ASN A 115 110.72 -32.93 -62.03
N VAL A 116 109.45 -33.28 -61.84
CA VAL A 116 108.39 -32.34 -61.41
C VAL A 116 108.50 -32.09 -59.90
N ALA A 117 108.81 -30.85 -59.50
CA ALA A 117 108.86 -30.43 -58.09
C ALA A 117 107.44 -30.38 -57.46
N ASP A 118 107.35 -30.29 -56.13
CA ASP A 118 106.06 -30.12 -55.44
C ASP A 118 105.33 -28.87 -55.94
N ALA A 119 104.04 -29.02 -56.22
CA ALA A 119 103.19 -27.91 -56.65
C ALA A 119 103.08 -26.85 -55.54
N THR A 120 103.43 -25.59 -55.85
CA THR A 120 103.31 -24.44 -54.92
C THR A 120 102.22 -23.46 -55.33
N ALA A 121 101.80 -23.50 -56.61
CA ALA A 121 100.65 -22.78 -57.13
C ALA A 121 99.62 -23.74 -57.75
N ALA A 122 98.36 -23.31 -57.85
CA ALA A 122 97.27 -24.14 -58.39
C ALA A 122 97.46 -24.54 -59.87
N SER A 123 98.38 -23.88 -60.60
CA SER A 123 98.72 -24.16 -61.99
C SER A 123 99.89 -25.14 -62.16
N ASP A 124 100.55 -25.55 -61.08
CA ASP A 124 101.66 -26.50 -61.14
C ASP A 124 101.14 -27.94 -61.29
N ALA A 125 101.89 -28.77 -62.00
CA ALA A 125 101.59 -30.21 -62.04
C ALA A 125 101.91 -30.84 -60.67
N VAL A 126 100.94 -31.52 -60.07
CA VAL A 126 101.14 -32.26 -58.81
C VAL A 126 101.94 -33.54 -59.04
N ASN A 127 102.82 -33.91 -58.10
CA ASN A 127 103.59 -35.14 -58.19
C ASN A 127 102.94 -36.29 -57.39
N LYS A 128 103.43 -37.52 -57.61
CA LYS A 128 102.89 -38.72 -56.96
C LYS A 128 103.03 -38.70 -55.42
N GLY A 129 104.04 -38.01 -54.88
CA GLY A 129 104.24 -37.88 -53.42
C GLY A 129 103.12 -37.09 -52.74
N GLN A 130 102.62 -36.05 -53.41
CA GLN A 130 101.46 -35.28 -52.96
C GLN A 130 100.17 -36.13 -52.98
N LEU A 131 100.04 -37.05 -53.93
CA LEU A 131 98.87 -37.96 -54.03
C LEU A 131 98.91 -39.11 -53.01
N ASP A 132 100.08 -39.71 -52.76
CA ASP A 132 100.24 -40.81 -51.81
C ASP A 132 100.02 -40.35 -50.34
N SER A 133 100.41 -39.11 -50.01
CA SER A 133 100.19 -38.52 -48.68
C SER A 133 98.70 -38.35 -48.36
N LEU A 134 97.88 -38.02 -49.36
CA LEU A 134 96.43 -37.94 -49.23
C LEU A 134 95.78 -39.32 -49.05
N SER A 135 96.21 -40.32 -49.83
CA SER A 135 95.69 -41.69 -49.74
C SER A 135 95.99 -42.35 -48.39
N THR A 136 97.14 -42.07 -47.79
CA THR A 136 97.57 -42.69 -46.52
C THR A 136 96.84 -42.10 -45.30
N GLY A 137 96.35 -40.85 -45.41
CA GLY A 137 95.55 -40.20 -44.37
C GLY A 137 94.16 -40.81 -44.17
N LEU A 138 93.51 -41.23 -45.26
CA LEU A 138 92.15 -41.81 -45.22
C LEU A 138 92.11 -43.25 -44.71
N THR A 139 93.16 -44.05 -44.89
CA THR A 139 93.17 -45.48 -44.51
C THR A 139 93.58 -45.76 -43.06
N ASN A 140 94.31 -44.85 -42.41
CA ASN A 140 94.88 -45.08 -41.06
C ASN A 140 94.12 -44.40 -39.91
N THR A 141 93.18 -43.48 -40.18
CA THR A 141 92.50 -42.69 -39.12
C THR A 141 91.07 -43.17 -38.79
N GLY A 142 90.35 -43.80 -39.73
CA GLY A 142 89.01 -44.39 -39.49
C GLY A 142 87.92 -43.36 -39.08
N PHE A 143 86.77 -43.85 -38.61
CA PHE A 143 85.70 -43.02 -37.98
C PHE A 143 85.49 -43.47 -36.53
N GLY A 144 85.40 -42.50 -35.61
CA GLY A 144 85.31 -42.74 -34.17
C GLY A 144 83.91 -42.47 -33.62
N LEU A 145 83.38 -43.40 -32.82
CA LEU A 145 82.19 -43.19 -31.98
C LEU A 145 82.65 -43.00 -30.53
N LYS A 146 82.50 -41.78 -30.01
CA LYS A 146 82.92 -41.41 -28.66
C LYS A 146 81.72 -41.37 -27.72
N ALA A 147 81.75 -42.17 -26.66
CA ALA A 147 80.73 -42.15 -25.61
C ALA A 147 80.95 -40.95 -24.67
N ALA A 148 79.91 -40.59 -23.91
CA ALA A 148 79.93 -39.43 -23.01
C ALA A 148 80.94 -39.56 -21.85
N ASP A 149 81.38 -40.78 -21.52
CA ASP A 149 82.44 -41.06 -20.54
C ASP A 149 83.86 -40.75 -21.07
N GLY A 150 83.98 -40.35 -22.33
CA GLY A 150 85.23 -39.97 -22.96
C GLY A 150 85.95 -41.09 -23.71
N ASN A 151 85.46 -42.33 -23.65
CA ASN A 151 86.04 -43.45 -24.38
C ASN A 151 85.60 -43.45 -25.85
N THR A 152 86.52 -43.71 -26.77
CA THR A 152 86.24 -43.69 -28.23
C THR A 152 86.50 -45.06 -28.84
N VAL A 153 85.54 -45.55 -29.63
CA VAL A 153 85.70 -46.74 -30.47
C VAL A 153 86.02 -46.27 -31.88
N ASN A 154 87.27 -46.49 -32.32
CA ASN A 154 87.68 -46.22 -33.71
C ASN A 154 87.54 -47.48 -34.54
N LYS A 155 86.69 -47.42 -35.58
CA LYS A 155 86.56 -48.48 -36.58
C LYS A 155 87.01 -47.97 -37.95
N LYS A 156 87.66 -48.86 -38.70
CA LYS A 156 88.00 -48.61 -40.10
C LYS A 156 86.70 -48.60 -40.92
N LEU A 157 86.67 -47.87 -42.04
CA LEU A 157 85.52 -47.91 -42.94
C LEU A 157 85.30 -49.37 -43.40
N GLY A 158 84.16 -49.96 -43.02
CA GLY A 158 83.76 -51.34 -43.37
C GLY A 158 83.53 -52.31 -42.19
N GLU A 159 83.88 -51.95 -40.93
CA GLU A 159 83.61 -52.78 -39.74
C GLU A 159 82.34 -52.35 -38.98
N ALA A 160 81.55 -53.31 -38.47
CA ALA A 160 80.33 -53.03 -37.69
C ALA A 160 80.63 -52.69 -36.20
N VAL A 161 79.77 -51.87 -35.58
CA VAL A 161 79.82 -51.48 -34.15
C VAL A 161 78.51 -51.87 -33.46
N GLU A 162 78.60 -52.53 -32.30
CA GLU A 162 77.46 -52.96 -31.48
C GLU A 162 77.13 -51.90 -30.41
N VAL A 163 75.84 -51.61 -30.19
CA VAL A 163 75.35 -50.62 -29.20
C VAL A 163 74.39 -51.32 -28.25
N VAL A 164 74.74 -51.41 -26.96
CA VAL A 164 74.00 -52.11 -25.90
C VAL A 164 73.65 -51.16 -24.75
N GLY A 165 72.42 -51.24 -24.24
CA GLY A 165 71.98 -50.49 -23.05
C GLY A 165 72.33 -51.24 -21.75
N ALA A 166 72.93 -50.55 -20.77
CA ALA A 166 73.39 -51.17 -19.52
C ALA A 166 72.28 -51.35 -18.45
N ASP A 167 71.12 -50.70 -18.60
CA ASP A 167 69.99 -50.72 -17.65
C ASP A 167 68.71 -51.23 -18.35
N SER A 168 67.90 -52.02 -17.64
CA SER A 168 66.64 -52.58 -18.17
C SER A 168 65.58 -51.54 -18.56
N ASN A 169 65.73 -50.31 -18.07
CA ASN A 169 64.88 -49.16 -18.41
C ASN A 169 65.38 -48.38 -19.64
N ILE A 170 66.53 -48.74 -20.23
CA ILE A 170 67.04 -48.17 -21.48
C ILE A 170 66.91 -49.23 -22.59
N THR A 171 66.15 -48.91 -23.64
CA THR A 171 66.04 -49.76 -24.82
C THR A 171 66.81 -49.16 -25.99
N THR A 172 67.44 -50.03 -26.78
CA THR A 172 68.17 -49.65 -27.99
C THR A 172 67.51 -50.28 -29.20
N LYS A 173 67.22 -49.48 -30.23
CA LYS A 173 66.53 -49.94 -31.44
C LYS A 173 67.16 -49.29 -32.66
N VAL A 174 67.44 -50.10 -33.68
CA VAL A 174 67.85 -49.60 -35.00
C VAL A 174 66.65 -49.67 -35.92
N ALA A 175 66.18 -48.51 -36.38
CA ALA A 175 65.11 -48.40 -37.37
C ALA A 175 65.37 -47.18 -38.27
N ASN A 176 65.11 -47.31 -39.57
CA ASN A 176 65.34 -46.27 -40.57
C ASN A 176 66.77 -45.71 -40.61
N GLY A 177 67.77 -46.56 -40.35
CA GLY A 177 69.19 -46.17 -40.42
C GLY A 177 69.70 -45.33 -39.26
N GLN A 178 68.87 -45.11 -38.22
CA GLN A 178 69.25 -44.43 -36.98
C GLN A 178 69.27 -45.42 -35.81
N VAL A 179 70.25 -45.28 -34.91
CA VAL A 179 70.31 -46.01 -33.63
C VAL A 179 69.65 -45.15 -32.57
N ALA A 180 68.43 -45.50 -32.16
CA ALA A 180 67.73 -44.83 -31.08
C ALA A 180 68.06 -45.50 -29.73
N ILE A 181 68.36 -44.68 -28.72
CA ILE A 181 68.58 -45.09 -27.33
C ILE A 181 67.55 -44.34 -26.50
N GLU A 182 66.54 -45.05 -26.00
CA GLU A 182 65.35 -44.45 -25.38
C GLU A 182 65.13 -44.98 -23.96
N LEU A 183 64.57 -44.15 -23.09
CA LEU A 183 64.03 -44.59 -21.80
C LEU A 183 62.68 -45.27 -22.02
N ASN A 184 62.46 -46.39 -21.34
CA ASN A 184 61.17 -47.06 -21.35
C ASN A 184 60.08 -46.13 -20.82
N LYS A 185 58.95 -46.06 -21.53
CA LYS A 185 57.82 -45.18 -21.17
C LYS A 185 57.30 -45.44 -19.75
N ASN A 186 57.47 -46.67 -19.25
CA ASN A 186 57.20 -47.05 -17.87
C ASN A 186 58.52 -47.49 -17.23
N LEU A 187 59.01 -46.71 -16.27
CA LEU A 187 60.22 -47.01 -15.51
C LEU A 187 59.85 -47.90 -14.32
N ASN A 188 60.32 -49.15 -14.32
CA ASN A 188 59.95 -50.15 -13.32
C ASN A 188 61.08 -50.37 -12.30
N ASN A 189 60.70 -50.68 -11.05
CA ASN A 189 61.62 -51.00 -9.94
C ASN A 189 62.61 -49.89 -9.54
N LEU A 190 62.19 -48.63 -9.61
CA LEU A 190 62.95 -47.51 -9.06
C LEU A 190 62.79 -47.44 -7.54
N THR A 191 63.89 -47.53 -6.79
CA THR A 191 63.92 -47.46 -5.32
C THR A 191 63.88 -46.02 -4.78
N GLY A 192 63.92 -45.01 -5.66
CA GLY A 192 63.73 -43.59 -5.35
C GLY A 192 64.19 -42.71 -6.52
N ILE A 193 63.61 -41.52 -6.68
CA ILE A 193 64.11 -40.47 -7.57
C ILE A 193 64.69 -39.35 -6.70
N THR A 194 66.01 -39.32 -6.60
CA THR A 194 66.73 -38.24 -5.92
C THR A 194 66.90 -37.08 -6.88
N VAL A 195 66.21 -35.97 -6.63
CA VAL A 195 66.54 -34.69 -7.29
C VAL A 195 67.71 -34.09 -6.52
N ASN A 196 68.92 -34.36 -7.00
CA ASN A 196 70.15 -33.84 -6.43
C ASN A 196 70.34 -32.39 -6.91
N ASP A 197 70.20 -31.41 -6.01
CA ASP A 197 71.09 -30.25 -6.09
C ASP A 197 72.45 -30.73 -5.56
N GLY A 198 73.48 -30.59 -6.39
CA GLY A 198 74.74 -31.30 -6.20
C GLY A 198 75.69 -30.64 -5.21
N THR A 199 75.37 -30.56 -3.91
CA THR A 199 76.44 -30.55 -2.89
C THR A 199 76.12 -31.37 -1.64
N ASN A 200 77.15 -32.08 -1.19
CA ASN A 200 77.14 -33.05 -0.11
C ASN A 200 77.07 -32.35 1.26
N GLY A 201 76.05 -32.65 2.07
CA GLY A 201 76.10 -32.47 3.54
C GLY A 201 75.08 -31.50 4.15
N THR A 202 74.13 -32.07 4.89
CA THR A 202 73.29 -31.44 5.95
C THR A 202 72.26 -30.39 5.52
N ASN A 203 71.12 -30.86 4.97
CA ASN A 203 69.74 -30.66 5.49
C ASN A 203 68.64 -30.33 4.44
N GLY A 204 67.81 -31.35 4.11
CA GLY A 204 66.42 -31.23 3.61
C GLY A 204 66.15 -31.69 2.17
N SER A 205 65.56 -32.88 1.98
CA SER A 205 65.33 -33.51 0.65
C SER A 205 63.84 -33.62 0.29
N THR A 206 63.51 -33.50 -1.02
CA THR A 206 62.16 -33.64 -1.59
C THR A 206 61.94 -35.08 -2.07
N VAL A 207 60.92 -35.75 -1.54
CA VAL A 207 60.55 -37.13 -1.92
C VAL A 207 59.28 -37.10 -2.76
N ILE A 208 59.34 -37.64 -3.99
CA ILE A 208 58.21 -37.81 -4.91
C ILE A 208 57.82 -39.30 -4.92
N GLY A 209 56.62 -39.60 -4.43
CA GLY A 209 56.07 -40.96 -4.40
C GLY A 209 54.60 -41.00 -4.79
N LYS A 210 54.03 -42.20 -4.90
CA LYS A 210 52.65 -42.46 -5.36
C LYS A 210 51.52 -41.73 -4.60
N ASP A 211 51.82 -41.11 -3.47
CA ASP A 211 50.86 -40.43 -2.60
C ASP A 211 51.05 -38.89 -2.58
N GLY A 212 51.96 -38.31 -3.39
CA GLY A 212 52.20 -36.86 -3.49
C GLY A 212 53.68 -36.43 -3.34
N ILE A 213 53.93 -35.11 -3.26
CA ILE A 213 55.27 -34.51 -3.07
C ILE A 213 55.43 -34.03 -1.62
N SER A 214 56.48 -34.48 -0.94
CA SER A 214 56.81 -34.03 0.43
C SER A 214 58.24 -33.46 0.53
N VAL A 215 58.38 -32.27 1.11
CA VAL A 215 59.66 -31.59 1.37
C VAL A 215 59.94 -31.60 2.87
N LYS A 216 61.08 -32.18 3.28
CA LYS A 216 61.48 -32.31 4.68
C LYS A 216 62.65 -31.40 5.03
N ASP A 217 62.73 -30.96 6.28
CA ASP A 217 63.90 -30.27 6.82
C ASP A 217 65.05 -31.24 7.13
N GLY A 218 66.16 -30.67 7.58
CA GLY A 218 67.34 -31.39 8.07
C GLY A 218 67.15 -32.35 9.24
N SER A 219 65.99 -32.30 9.89
CA SER A 219 65.63 -33.16 11.02
C SER A 219 64.55 -34.18 10.67
N GLY A 220 64.12 -34.24 9.41
CA GLY A 220 63.14 -35.21 8.91
C GLY A 220 61.67 -34.81 9.11
N ASN A 221 61.39 -33.56 9.53
CA ASN A 221 60.04 -33.02 9.65
C ASN A 221 59.58 -32.38 8.33
N THR A 222 58.28 -32.45 8.02
CA THR A 222 57.74 -31.95 6.75
C THR A 222 57.51 -30.43 6.80
N ILE A 223 58.12 -29.67 5.88
CA ILE A 223 58.04 -28.19 5.79
C ILE A 223 56.99 -27.74 4.75
N ALA A 224 56.86 -28.46 3.64
CA ALA A 224 55.86 -28.18 2.60
C ALA A 224 55.52 -29.44 1.79
N GLY A 225 54.26 -29.58 1.36
CA GLY A 225 53.82 -30.71 0.55
C GLY A 225 52.55 -30.43 -0.24
N VAL A 226 52.38 -31.16 -1.35
CA VAL A 226 51.17 -31.19 -2.17
C VAL A 226 50.67 -32.64 -2.14
N ASP A 227 49.51 -32.85 -1.52
CA ASP A 227 48.74 -34.07 -1.76
C ASP A 227 47.90 -33.89 -3.02
N ASN A 228 47.24 -34.96 -3.49
CA ASN A 228 46.48 -34.94 -4.74
C ASN A 228 45.19 -34.09 -4.69
N THR A 229 45.01 -33.24 -3.67
CA THR A 229 43.83 -32.38 -3.47
C THR A 229 44.10 -30.93 -3.01
N ALA A 230 45.26 -30.57 -2.41
CA ALA A 230 45.61 -29.14 -2.09
C ALA A 230 47.10 -28.85 -1.75
N LEU A 231 47.52 -27.57 -1.85
CA LEU A 231 48.86 -27.05 -1.49
C LEU A 231 48.89 -26.50 -0.04
N THR A 232 49.79 -27.00 0.82
CA THR A 232 50.03 -26.48 2.19
C THR A 232 51.49 -26.05 2.44
N VAL A 233 51.69 -24.92 3.14
CA VAL A 233 53.01 -24.40 3.55
C VAL A 233 52.97 -23.98 5.02
N LYS A 234 53.85 -24.51 5.89
CA LYS A 234 53.98 -24.12 7.31
C LYS A 234 55.14 -23.16 7.54
N ASP A 235 54.98 -22.19 8.43
CA ASP A 235 56.11 -21.43 8.96
C ASP A 235 56.84 -22.19 10.08
N GLY A 236 58.02 -21.71 10.46
CA GLY A 236 58.94 -22.33 11.43
C GLY A 236 58.42 -22.51 12.87
N SER A 237 57.13 -22.24 13.13
CA SER A 237 56.45 -22.54 14.40
C SER A 237 55.29 -23.55 14.24
N SER A 238 55.24 -24.30 13.14
CA SER A 238 54.21 -25.32 12.83
C SER A 238 52.78 -24.81 12.55
N ASN A 239 52.59 -23.53 12.22
CA ASN A 239 51.29 -23.02 11.72
C ASN A 239 51.34 -22.76 10.20
N THR A 240 50.29 -23.17 9.49
CA THR A 240 50.22 -23.24 8.02
C THR A 240 49.69 -21.94 7.39
N GLU A 241 50.47 -21.22 6.57
CA GLU A 241 49.94 -20.14 5.70
C GLU A 241 50.83 -19.81 4.48
N THR A 242 50.30 -20.04 3.26
CA THR A 242 50.87 -19.62 1.96
C THR A 242 50.44 -18.18 1.66
N SER A 243 51.31 -17.24 1.26
CA SER A 243 50.98 -15.80 1.15
C SER A 243 49.77 -15.44 0.26
N ILE A 244 49.46 -16.22 -0.77
CA ILE A 244 48.26 -16.06 -1.61
C ILE A 244 47.01 -16.65 -0.93
N ASN A 245 47.13 -17.82 -0.29
CA ASN A 245 46.07 -18.35 0.56
C ASN A 245 45.90 -17.51 1.82
N LYS A 246 46.93 -16.81 2.31
CA LYS A 246 46.86 -15.83 3.38
C LYS A 246 46.15 -14.58 2.89
N ALA A 247 46.41 -14.07 1.70
CA ALA A 247 45.65 -12.96 1.13
C ALA A 247 44.19 -13.35 0.87
N ILE A 248 43.92 -14.53 0.31
CA ILE A 248 42.56 -15.05 0.05
C ILE A 248 41.85 -15.43 1.35
N ASN A 249 42.53 -16.04 2.33
CA ASN A 249 41.97 -16.33 3.65
C ASN A 249 41.85 -15.07 4.49
N THR A 250 42.71 -14.06 4.32
CA THR A 250 42.54 -12.74 4.94
C THR A 250 41.39 -12.02 4.28
N LEU A 251 41.20 -12.10 2.95
CA LEU A 251 40.03 -11.55 2.25
C LEU A 251 38.75 -12.31 2.62
N ASN A 252 38.76 -13.64 2.66
CA ASN A 252 37.63 -14.48 3.06
C ASN A 252 37.35 -14.38 4.56
N ALA A 253 38.36 -14.16 5.40
CA ALA A 253 38.20 -13.88 6.82
C ALA A 253 37.72 -12.45 7.03
N SER A 254 38.25 -11.44 6.34
CA SER A 254 37.76 -10.06 6.40
C SER A 254 36.34 -9.95 5.84
N GLN A 255 36.02 -10.68 4.77
CA GLN A 255 34.67 -10.83 4.23
C GLN A 255 33.79 -11.62 5.21
N GLY A 256 34.32 -12.70 5.80
CA GLY A 256 33.63 -13.52 6.81
C GLY A 256 33.33 -12.77 8.10
N GLU A 257 34.24 -11.91 8.56
CA GLU A 257 34.04 -10.99 9.68
C GLU A 257 33.03 -9.90 9.30
N THR A 258 33.12 -9.31 8.10
CA THR A 258 32.11 -8.35 7.62
C THR A 258 30.73 -9.00 7.54
N ASP A 259 30.66 -10.24 7.08
CA ASP A 259 29.45 -11.05 6.94
C ASP A 259 28.82 -11.47 8.27
N LYS A 260 29.62 -11.58 9.33
CA LYS A 260 29.10 -11.87 10.68
C LYS A 260 28.23 -10.73 11.20
N PHE A 261 28.54 -9.49 10.83
CA PHE A 261 27.82 -8.31 11.30
C PHE A 261 26.93 -7.67 10.23
N ALA A 262 26.99 -8.10 8.96
CA ALA A 262 26.15 -7.55 7.90
C ALA A 262 24.67 -7.96 8.06
N VAL A 263 23.76 -7.00 7.83
CA VAL A 263 22.34 -7.29 7.61
C VAL A 263 22.19 -7.77 6.17
N LYS A 264 21.67 -8.98 6.00
CA LYS A 264 21.54 -9.64 4.68
C LYS A 264 20.07 -9.84 4.35
N TYR A 265 19.73 -9.73 3.07
CA TYR A 265 18.47 -10.21 2.54
C TYR A 265 18.29 -11.70 2.83
N ASP A 266 17.04 -12.11 2.99
CA ASP A 266 16.69 -13.53 3.08
C ASP A 266 17.03 -14.23 1.78
N LYS A 267 16.95 -15.57 1.78
CA LYS A 267 17.10 -16.35 0.55
C LYS A 267 15.75 -16.90 0.12
N ASN A 268 15.47 -16.83 -1.17
CA ASN A 268 14.43 -17.61 -1.81
C ASN A 268 14.77 -19.11 -1.72
N ALA A 269 13.79 -19.99 -1.96
CA ALA A 269 14.00 -21.44 -1.89
C ALA A 269 15.08 -21.98 -2.86
N ASP A 270 15.38 -21.24 -3.93
CA ASP A 270 16.43 -21.54 -4.91
C ASP A 270 17.84 -21.04 -4.50
N GLY A 271 17.95 -20.39 -3.32
CA GLY A 271 19.19 -19.83 -2.80
C GLY A 271 19.53 -18.41 -3.28
N SER A 272 18.72 -17.80 -4.16
CA SER A 272 18.86 -16.40 -4.58
C SER A 272 18.45 -15.43 -3.45
N ALA A 273 18.90 -14.17 -3.50
CA ALA A 273 18.50 -13.17 -2.52
C ALA A 273 17.01 -12.79 -2.68
N ASN A 274 16.26 -12.86 -1.59
CA ASN A 274 14.90 -12.36 -1.47
C ASN A 274 14.95 -10.88 -1.11
N TYR A 275 14.77 -10.01 -2.09
CA TYR A 275 14.79 -8.56 -1.88
C TYR A 275 13.55 -8.03 -1.15
N ASP A 276 12.51 -8.85 -0.98
CA ASP A 276 11.26 -8.49 -0.31
C ASP A 276 11.30 -8.76 1.21
N SER A 277 12.30 -9.50 1.71
CA SER A 277 12.42 -9.78 3.14
C SER A 277 13.86 -9.83 3.66
N VAL A 278 14.00 -9.44 4.92
CA VAL A 278 15.23 -9.49 5.70
C VAL A 278 14.85 -10.09 7.05
N THR A 279 15.32 -11.29 7.36
CA THR A 279 15.14 -11.92 8.67
C THR A 279 16.28 -11.51 9.57
N LEU A 280 15.95 -10.80 10.65
CA LEU A 280 16.93 -10.38 11.64
C LEU A 280 17.21 -11.53 12.62
N ALA A 281 18.48 -11.90 12.76
CA ALA A 281 18.87 -13.23 13.26
C ALA A 281 19.04 -13.34 14.79
N GLY A 282 18.63 -12.35 15.58
CA GLY A 282 18.72 -12.40 17.04
C GLY A 282 17.85 -13.51 17.64
N THR A 283 18.39 -14.30 18.56
CA THR A 283 17.69 -15.47 19.15
C THR A 283 16.42 -15.11 19.94
N GLY A 284 16.24 -13.82 20.28
CA GLY A 284 15.01 -13.24 20.83
C GLY A 284 14.39 -12.11 19.98
N GLY A 285 14.83 -11.95 18.74
CA GLY A 285 14.58 -10.79 17.88
C GLY A 285 15.65 -9.69 18.01
N THR A 286 15.78 -8.85 16.98
CA THR A 286 16.79 -7.77 16.91
C THR A 286 16.18 -6.40 17.19
N THR A 287 16.79 -5.63 18.09
CA THR A 287 16.39 -4.25 18.43
C THR A 287 16.99 -3.26 17.44
N ILE A 288 16.18 -2.48 16.73
CA ILE A 288 16.67 -1.42 15.84
C ILE A 288 16.58 -0.06 16.56
N THR A 289 17.70 0.67 16.63
CA THR A 289 17.81 1.98 17.30
C THR A 289 18.30 3.06 16.34
N ASN A 290 18.14 4.34 16.71
CA ASN A 290 18.32 5.50 15.83
C ASN A 290 17.42 5.48 14.57
N VAL A 291 16.21 4.94 14.68
CA VAL A 291 15.19 5.08 13.63
C VAL A 291 14.64 6.51 13.69
N LYS A 292 14.76 7.26 12.61
CA LYS A 292 14.14 8.59 12.48
C LYS A 292 12.62 8.45 12.40
N ALA A 293 11.88 9.45 12.87
CA ALA A 293 10.42 9.43 12.76
C ALA A 293 10.00 9.31 11.29
N GLY A 294 9.28 8.24 10.95
CA GLY A 294 8.70 8.02 9.64
C GLY A 294 7.52 8.95 9.39
N ALA A 295 7.18 9.22 8.12
CA ALA A 295 5.97 10.00 7.85
C ALA A 295 4.71 9.24 8.31
N ILE A 296 3.80 9.89 9.04
CA ILE A 296 2.52 9.30 9.47
C ILE A 296 1.44 9.75 8.48
N ASN A 297 1.31 9.03 7.36
CA ASN A 297 0.30 9.27 6.32
C ASN A 297 -0.08 7.97 5.60
N ALA A 298 -1.22 7.97 4.89
CA ALA A 298 -1.81 6.80 4.24
C ALA A 298 -0.91 6.06 3.24
N THR A 299 0.12 6.73 2.71
CA THR A 299 1.03 6.18 1.68
C THR A 299 2.44 5.90 2.19
N SER A 300 2.69 6.16 3.48
CA SER A 300 4.03 6.05 4.04
C SER A 300 4.41 4.60 4.27
N THR A 301 5.54 4.19 3.68
CA THR A 301 6.19 2.91 3.96
C THR A 301 7.41 3.10 4.87
N ASP A 302 7.51 4.24 5.57
CA ASP A 302 8.57 4.50 6.52
C ASP A 302 8.40 3.68 7.79
N ALA A 303 9.46 3.06 8.34
CA ALA A 303 9.42 2.49 9.68
C ALA A 303 9.06 3.57 10.71
N ILE A 304 8.20 3.23 11.66
CA ILE A 304 7.91 4.12 12.80
C ILE A 304 8.85 3.83 13.96
N ASN A 305 9.16 4.86 14.75
CA ASN A 305 10.03 4.73 15.91
C ASN A 305 9.26 4.82 17.25
N GLY A 306 9.97 4.53 18.34
CA GLY A 306 9.38 4.53 19.69
C GLY A 306 8.82 5.89 20.13
N SER A 307 9.34 7.02 19.66
CA SER A 307 8.77 8.35 19.97
C SER A 307 7.40 8.56 19.33
N GLN A 308 7.18 8.07 18.11
CA GLN A 308 5.87 8.19 17.45
C GLN A 308 4.81 7.32 18.17
N LEU A 309 5.20 6.11 18.59
CA LEU A 309 4.33 5.26 19.39
C LEU A 309 4.10 5.82 20.81
N TYR A 310 5.12 6.48 21.39
CA TYR A 310 5.02 7.16 22.69
C TYR A 310 4.01 8.31 22.65
N ASP A 311 4.02 9.11 21.58
CA ASP A 311 3.08 10.23 21.41
C ASP A 311 1.63 9.73 21.26
N VAL A 312 1.42 8.63 20.51
CA VAL A 312 0.11 7.96 20.45
C VAL A 312 -0.29 7.38 21.81
N GLY A 313 0.62 6.74 22.53
CA GLY A 313 0.38 6.21 23.87
C GLY A 313 0.03 7.30 24.90
N ASN A 314 0.63 8.49 24.78
CA ASN A 314 0.26 9.66 25.60
C ASN A 314 -1.10 10.21 25.24
N SER A 315 -1.41 10.30 23.94
CA SER A 315 -2.74 10.69 23.47
C SER A 315 -3.80 9.75 24.02
N LEU A 316 -3.55 8.44 24.00
CA LEU A 316 -4.46 7.43 24.57
C LEU A 316 -4.59 7.54 26.11
N LYS A 317 -3.47 7.68 26.83
CA LYS A 317 -3.47 7.94 28.29
C LYS A 317 -4.33 9.15 28.64
N ASN A 318 -4.16 10.25 27.91
CA ASN A 318 -4.89 11.49 28.15
C ASN A 318 -6.37 11.37 27.79
N ALA A 319 -6.71 10.61 26.73
CA ALA A 319 -8.08 10.33 26.34
C ALA A 319 -8.84 9.47 27.37
N ILE A 320 -8.18 8.46 27.98
CA ILE A 320 -8.78 7.63 29.04
C ILE A 320 -8.91 8.43 30.36
N GLY A 321 -7.93 9.27 30.69
CA GLY A 321 -7.97 10.15 31.87
C GLY A 321 -7.85 9.42 33.23
N GLY A 322 -8.13 10.12 34.34
CA GLY A 322 -8.05 9.57 35.70
C GLY A 322 -6.61 9.29 36.17
N LEU A 323 -6.43 8.22 36.97
CA LEU A 323 -5.09 7.74 37.40
C LEU A 323 -4.45 6.79 36.37
N THR A 324 -4.78 6.97 35.08
CA THR A 324 -4.18 6.20 33.99
C THR A 324 -2.71 6.59 33.82
N THR A 325 -1.84 5.61 33.98
CA THR A 325 -0.41 5.73 33.83
C THR A 325 0.05 4.95 32.62
N ARG A 326 0.93 5.54 31.83
CA ARG A 326 1.68 4.81 30.81
C ARG A 326 3.00 4.39 31.42
N ASP A 327 3.29 3.11 31.42
CA ASP A 327 4.60 2.62 31.80
C ASP A 327 5.62 3.11 30.75
N ALA A 328 6.64 3.83 31.20
CA ALA A 328 7.59 4.49 30.30
C ALA A 328 8.53 3.50 29.59
N THR A 329 8.66 2.28 30.11
CA THR A 329 9.63 1.27 29.65
C THR A 329 8.98 0.24 28.74
N THR A 330 7.74 -0.15 29.06
CA THR A 330 7.00 -1.20 28.33
C THR A 330 5.93 -0.63 27.40
N GLY A 331 5.58 0.66 27.53
CA GLY A 331 4.50 1.29 26.77
C GLY A 331 3.10 0.87 27.20
N ILE A 332 2.97 -0.05 28.16
CA ILE A 332 1.70 -0.55 28.66
C ILE A 332 0.94 0.59 29.35
N ILE A 333 -0.31 0.79 28.93
CA ILE A 333 -1.24 1.69 29.61
C ILE A 333 -1.86 0.90 30.78
N THR A 334 -1.46 1.27 31.99
CA THR A 334 -2.06 0.76 33.22
C THR A 334 -3.06 1.77 33.72
N THR A 335 -4.29 1.33 33.90
CA THR A 335 -5.30 2.11 34.59
C THR A 335 -5.48 1.47 35.95
N SER A 336 -5.44 2.24 37.03
CA SER A 336 -5.68 1.74 38.39
C SER A 336 -6.98 2.27 38.98
N ASN A 337 -7.46 3.38 38.42
CA ASN A 337 -8.65 4.05 38.86
C ASN A 337 -9.18 4.97 37.76
N ILE A 338 -9.94 4.40 36.82
CA ILE A 338 -10.62 5.18 35.80
C ILE A 338 -11.81 5.89 36.45
N GLY A 339 -11.80 7.22 36.44
CA GLY A 339 -12.91 8.04 36.92
C GLY A 339 -13.25 7.93 38.41
N GLY A 340 -12.35 7.44 39.27
CA GLY A 340 -12.62 7.30 40.72
C GLY A 340 -13.33 6.00 41.13
N THR A 341 -13.56 5.07 40.20
CA THR A 341 -14.31 3.80 40.39
C THR A 341 -13.52 2.66 41.04
N GLY A 342 -12.21 2.84 41.26
CA GLY A 342 -11.29 1.81 41.74
C GLY A 342 -11.02 0.68 40.74
N SER A 343 -11.52 0.79 39.50
CA SER A 343 -11.38 -0.24 38.47
C SER A 343 -10.23 0.05 37.52
N ASN A 344 -9.58 -1.03 37.08
CA ASN A 344 -8.39 -1.03 36.22
C ASN A 344 -8.70 -1.33 34.74
N THR A 345 -9.98 -1.38 34.36
CA THR A 345 -10.45 -1.50 32.97
C THR A 345 -11.64 -0.56 32.76
N ILE A 346 -11.84 -0.08 31.53
CA ILE A 346 -13.00 0.78 31.20
C ILE A 346 -14.30 0.03 31.46
N ASP A 347 -14.38 -1.23 31.02
CA ASP A 347 -15.52 -2.10 31.26
C ASP A 347 -15.73 -2.37 32.76
N GLY A 348 -14.67 -2.62 33.53
CA GLY A 348 -14.73 -2.75 34.99
C GLY A 348 -15.16 -1.46 35.68
N ALA A 349 -14.74 -0.28 35.20
CA ALA A 349 -15.18 1.01 35.74
C ALA A 349 -16.66 1.26 35.46
N ILE A 350 -17.12 0.93 34.24
CA ILE A 350 -18.53 0.96 33.86
C ILE A 350 -19.32 -0.05 34.70
N ASN A 351 -18.81 -1.27 34.88
CA ASN A 351 -19.42 -2.31 35.70
C ASN A 351 -19.37 -2.01 37.19
N SER A 352 -18.37 -1.30 37.70
CA SER A 352 -18.28 -0.83 39.10
C SER A 352 -19.29 0.29 39.35
N ILE A 353 -19.50 1.18 38.37
CA ILE A 353 -20.59 2.17 38.39
C ILE A 353 -21.94 1.45 38.32
N LYS A 354 -22.09 0.44 37.46
CA LYS A 354 -23.28 -0.39 37.34
C LYS A 354 -23.57 -1.20 38.61
N ASP A 355 -22.56 -1.79 39.23
CA ASP A 355 -22.65 -2.58 40.45
C ASP A 355 -22.86 -1.70 41.67
N SER A 356 -22.24 -0.52 41.74
CA SER A 356 -22.54 0.50 42.77
C SER A 356 -23.98 1.00 42.63
N ALA A 357 -24.45 1.23 41.40
CA ALA A 357 -25.85 1.54 41.11
C ALA A 357 -26.79 0.35 41.45
N THR A 358 -26.32 -0.89 41.30
CA THR A 358 -27.10 -2.10 41.60
C THR A 358 -27.14 -2.43 43.10
N LYS A 359 -26.02 -2.27 43.82
CA LYS A 359 -25.87 -2.47 45.28
C LYS A 359 -26.49 -1.35 46.11
N ALA A 360 -26.73 -0.17 45.53
CA ALA A 360 -27.53 0.89 46.15
C ALA A 360 -29.02 0.50 46.35
N LYS A 361 -29.44 -0.70 45.92
CA LYS A 361 -30.78 -1.24 46.21
C LYS A 361 -30.95 -1.57 47.70
N THR A 362 -31.72 -0.76 48.39
CA THR A 362 -32.39 -1.13 49.65
C THR A 362 -33.56 -2.08 49.39
N THR A 363 -33.87 -2.95 50.35
CA THR A 363 -35.05 -3.82 50.35
C THR A 363 -35.98 -3.42 51.49
N VAL A 364 -37.28 -3.34 51.21
CA VAL A 364 -38.33 -3.01 52.19
C VAL A 364 -39.50 -3.97 51.99
N THR A 365 -39.90 -4.69 53.04
CA THR A 365 -40.97 -5.69 53.02
C THR A 365 -42.23 -5.10 53.66
N ALA A 366 -43.38 -5.21 53.00
CA ALA A 366 -44.66 -4.72 53.52
C ALA A 366 -45.26 -5.67 54.59
N GLY A 367 -45.89 -5.10 55.62
CA GLY A 367 -46.75 -5.81 56.59
C GLY A 367 -48.22 -5.40 56.44
N ASP A 368 -49.15 -6.09 57.11
CA ASP A 368 -50.60 -6.14 56.78
C ASP A 368 -51.35 -4.81 56.55
N ASN A 369 -50.98 -3.70 57.21
CA ASN A 369 -51.68 -2.40 57.07
C ASN A 369 -50.84 -1.33 56.34
N VAL A 370 -49.70 -1.74 55.80
CA VAL A 370 -48.74 -0.88 55.13
C VAL A 370 -48.64 -1.32 53.68
N VAL A 371 -48.93 -0.41 52.76
CA VAL A 371 -48.66 -0.63 51.35
C VAL A 371 -47.31 -0.02 51.04
N VAL A 372 -46.36 -0.89 50.69
CA VAL A 372 -45.08 -0.47 50.12
C VAL A 372 -45.24 -0.52 48.61
N THR A 373 -45.37 0.65 48.00
CA THR A 373 -45.39 0.75 46.53
C THR A 373 -43.97 1.00 46.07
N ALA A 374 -43.38 0.02 45.39
CA ALA A 374 -42.08 0.18 44.77
C ALA A 374 -42.22 1.06 43.53
N GLY A 375 -41.54 2.20 43.54
CA GLY A 375 -41.44 3.10 42.39
C GLY A 375 -39.98 3.47 42.15
N THR A 376 -39.61 3.74 40.91
CA THR A 376 -38.26 4.16 40.56
C THR A 376 -38.24 5.69 40.46
N ASN A 377 -37.32 6.34 41.17
CA ASN A 377 -37.10 7.79 41.05
C ASN A 377 -36.58 8.14 39.65
N ALA A 378 -36.71 9.40 39.26
CA ALA A 378 -36.26 9.91 37.96
C ALA A 378 -34.73 9.80 37.72
N ASP A 379 -33.93 9.54 38.76
CA ASP A 379 -32.49 9.27 38.65
C ASP A 379 -32.14 7.77 38.56
N GLY A 380 -33.14 6.88 38.51
CA GLY A 380 -32.96 5.43 38.44
C GLY A 380 -32.84 4.70 39.78
N SER A 381 -32.82 5.41 40.92
CA SER A 381 -32.81 4.78 42.26
C SER A 381 -34.20 4.27 42.69
N SER A 382 -34.26 3.18 43.46
CA SER A 382 -35.52 2.66 43.99
C SER A 382 -36.05 3.53 45.14
N ASN A 383 -37.32 3.95 45.08
CA ASN A 383 -38.06 4.60 46.15
C ASN A 383 -39.18 3.67 46.63
N TYR A 384 -39.16 3.36 47.92
CA TYR A 384 -40.23 2.61 48.56
C TYR A 384 -41.09 3.61 49.31
N GLN A 385 -42.18 4.05 48.67
CA GLN A 385 -43.12 4.94 49.33
C GLN A 385 -43.96 4.09 50.28
N VAL A 386 -43.70 4.27 51.59
CA VAL A 386 -44.41 3.57 52.66
C VAL A 386 -45.59 4.43 53.06
N ALA A 387 -46.78 4.00 52.65
CA ALA A 387 -48.04 4.64 53.02
C ALA A 387 -48.90 3.64 53.80
N THR A 388 -49.72 4.12 54.71
CA THR A 388 -50.84 3.33 55.22
C THR A 388 -51.71 2.93 54.04
N ALA A 389 -52.06 1.64 53.93
CA ALA A 389 -52.91 1.13 52.85
C ALA A 389 -54.16 2.00 52.68
N LYS A 390 -54.66 2.19 51.45
CA LYS A 390 -55.90 2.96 51.23
C LYS A 390 -57.08 2.37 52.01
N ASP A 391 -57.08 1.04 52.18
CA ASP A 391 -57.92 0.31 53.12
C ASP A 391 -57.05 -0.23 54.25
N VAL A 392 -57.04 0.47 55.38
CA VAL A 392 -56.35 0.02 56.60
C VAL A 392 -57.23 -0.94 57.38
N ASN A 393 -56.73 -2.15 57.64
CA ASN A 393 -57.43 -3.17 58.39
C ASN A 393 -56.97 -3.17 59.86
N PHE A 394 -57.56 -2.29 60.66
CA PHE A 394 -57.36 -2.32 62.11
C PHE A 394 -58.42 -3.18 62.78
N ASP A 395 -58.02 -4.11 63.64
CA ASP A 395 -58.97 -4.90 64.42
C ASP A 395 -59.82 -4.02 65.36
N LYS A 396 -59.28 -2.88 65.81
CA LYS A 396 -59.97 -1.88 66.65
C LYS A 396 -59.28 -0.50 66.55
N VAL A 397 -60.06 0.57 66.38
CA VAL A 397 -59.56 1.97 66.48
C VAL A 397 -60.36 2.72 67.54
N THR A 398 -59.67 3.37 68.49
CA THR A 398 -60.28 4.09 69.64
C THR A 398 -59.82 5.54 69.68
N VAL A 399 -60.76 6.50 69.63
CA VAL A 399 -60.49 7.93 69.81
C VAL A 399 -61.46 8.48 70.84
N GLY A 400 -60.99 8.72 72.07
CA GLY A 400 -61.86 9.05 73.21
C GLY A 400 -62.83 7.90 73.53
N ASN A 401 -64.13 8.20 73.62
CA ASN A 401 -65.18 7.21 73.92
C ASN A 401 -65.78 6.54 72.66
N VAL A 402 -65.38 6.96 71.45
CA VAL A 402 -65.90 6.42 70.19
C VAL A 402 -64.98 5.30 69.72
N VAL A 403 -65.57 4.12 69.49
CA VAL A 403 -64.86 2.91 69.05
C VAL A 403 -65.42 2.45 67.71
N VAL A 404 -64.53 2.21 66.75
CA VAL A 404 -64.87 1.57 65.48
C VAL A 404 -64.24 0.18 65.49
N ASN A 405 -65.10 -0.86 65.43
CA ASN A 405 -64.69 -2.26 65.61
C ASN A 405 -65.08 -3.09 64.37
N LYS A 406 -64.09 -3.71 63.73
CA LYS A 406 -64.29 -4.51 62.52
C LYS A 406 -65.09 -5.79 62.78
N ALA A 407 -64.93 -6.40 63.95
CA ALA A 407 -65.61 -7.65 64.26
C ALA A 407 -67.13 -7.49 64.37
N SER A 408 -67.62 -6.29 64.74
CA SER A 408 -69.05 -5.98 64.87
C SER A 408 -69.60 -5.12 63.73
N ASN A 409 -68.75 -4.52 62.88
CA ASN A 409 -69.13 -3.52 61.85
C ASN A 409 -69.92 -2.32 62.43
N THR A 410 -69.72 -1.99 63.70
CA THR A 410 -70.43 -0.91 64.40
C THR A 410 -69.50 0.26 64.74
N ILE A 411 -70.03 1.48 64.57
CA ILE A 411 -69.47 2.70 65.19
C ILE A 411 -70.26 2.92 66.48
N GLU A 412 -69.64 2.67 67.64
CA GLU A 412 -70.28 2.76 68.95
C GLU A 412 -69.83 4.02 69.70
N GLY A 413 -70.77 4.69 70.37
CA GLY A 413 -70.53 5.93 71.12
C GLY A 413 -71.07 7.22 70.50
N LEU A 414 -71.85 7.17 69.41
CA LEU A 414 -72.55 8.34 68.82
C LEU A 414 -73.92 8.55 69.49
N SER A 415 -74.22 9.77 69.94
CA SER A 415 -75.33 10.06 70.88
C SER A 415 -76.59 10.72 70.29
N ASN A 416 -76.82 10.68 68.97
CA ASN A 416 -77.89 11.47 68.31
C ASN A 416 -79.02 10.62 67.71
N THR A 417 -80.28 10.84 68.13
CA THR A 417 -81.47 10.07 67.73
C THR A 417 -82.63 10.89 67.11
N ASP A 418 -82.49 12.20 66.84
CA ASP A 418 -83.55 13.06 66.25
C ASP A 418 -83.01 14.16 65.28
N LEU A 419 -83.70 14.39 64.15
CA LEU A 419 -83.35 15.30 63.04
C LEU A 419 -84.27 16.51 62.85
N ARG A 420 -85.30 16.62 63.69
CA ARG A 420 -86.20 17.78 63.67
C ARG A 420 -85.81 18.84 64.71
N ALA A 421 -84.71 18.63 65.42
CA ALA A 421 -84.16 19.62 66.33
C ALA A 421 -83.66 20.84 65.53
N SER A 422 -84.14 22.02 65.89
CA SER A 422 -83.77 23.30 65.28
C SER A 422 -82.27 23.64 65.40
N ASP A 423 -81.50 22.87 66.18
CA ASP A 423 -80.05 23.00 66.35
C ASP A 423 -79.22 21.99 65.54
N PHE A 424 -79.86 21.15 64.71
CA PHE A 424 -79.17 20.12 63.93
C PHE A 424 -78.10 20.72 62.99
N ALA A 425 -78.46 21.79 62.27
CA ALA A 425 -77.57 22.46 61.32
C ALA A 425 -76.52 23.38 61.98
N THR A 426 -76.72 23.81 63.22
CA THR A 426 -75.83 24.77 63.91
C THR A 426 -74.76 24.10 64.77
N LYS A 427 -74.85 22.79 65.00
CA LYS A 427 -73.86 22.01 65.79
C LYS A 427 -73.12 20.91 65.02
N GLY A 428 -73.34 20.79 63.71
CA GLY A 428 -72.56 19.87 62.87
C GLY A 428 -72.66 18.40 63.28
N ARG A 429 -73.88 17.89 63.55
CA ARG A 429 -74.10 16.46 63.83
C ARG A 429 -74.30 15.71 62.50
N ALA A 430 -73.73 14.52 62.35
CA ALA A 430 -73.87 13.72 61.13
C ALA A 430 -75.28 13.11 61.00
N ALA A 431 -75.87 13.16 59.79
CA ALA A 431 -77.12 12.52 59.38
C ALA A 431 -76.84 11.22 58.59
N THR A 432 -77.80 10.29 58.52
CA THR A 432 -77.64 9.04 57.75
C THR A 432 -77.97 9.24 56.26
N GLU A 433 -77.50 8.31 55.42
CA GLU A 433 -77.47 8.41 53.95
C GLU A 433 -78.86 8.59 53.30
N GLU A 434 -79.91 8.03 53.91
CA GLU A 434 -81.31 8.17 53.47
C GLU A 434 -81.84 9.62 53.52
N GLN A 435 -81.19 10.51 54.27
CA GLN A 435 -81.71 11.86 54.56
C GLN A 435 -81.24 12.94 53.57
N LEU A 436 -80.29 12.64 52.67
CA LEU A 436 -79.67 13.64 51.76
C LEU A 436 -80.21 13.62 50.30
N LYS A 437 -80.98 12.60 49.92
CA LYS A 437 -81.39 12.36 48.51
C LYS A 437 -82.44 13.35 47.93
N GLN A 438 -83.07 14.22 48.72
CA GLN A 438 -84.12 15.13 48.23
C GLN A 438 -83.63 16.51 47.72
N ALA A 439 -82.32 16.84 47.73
CA ALA A 439 -81.81 18.19 47.42
C ALA A 439 -80.91 18.34 46.16
N VAL A 440 -80.72 17.29 45.32
CA VAL A 440 -79.56 17.16 44.41
C VAL A 440 -79.73 17.69 42.95
N THR A 441 -80.93 17.99 42.42
CA THR A 441 -81.11 18.04 40.94
C THR A 441 -80.75 19.34 40.20
N LYS A 442 -80.45 20.50 40.83
CA LYS A 442 -80.22 21.78 40.10
C LYS A 442 -78.75 22.24 40.00
N ASN A 443 -77.83 21.63 40.73
CA ASN A 443 -76.41 22.03 40.78
C ASN A 443 -75.49 21.22 39.83
N ILE A 444 -76.05 20.48 38.87
CA ILE A 444 -75.31 19.46 38.08
C ILE A 444 -74.99 19.90 36.63
N THR A 445 -75.76 20.80 36.00
CA THR A 445 -75.63 21.08 34.54
C THR A 445 -74.83 22.32 34.16
N GLU A 446 -74.74 23.33 35.02
CA GLU A 446 -73.85 24.48 34.85
C GLU A 446 -72.73 24.37 35.86
N VAL A 447 -71.56 23.97 35.38
CA VAL A 447 -70.37 23.86 36.22
C VAL A 447 -69.38 24.93 35.81
N VAL A 448 -68.58 25.36 36.76
CA VAL A 448 -67.52 26.33 36.49
C VAL A 448 -66.26 25.50 36.26
N ASP A 449 -65.66 25.66 35.08
CA ASP A 449 -64.40 24.98 34.81
C ASP A 449 -63.26 25.58 35.64
N GLY A 450 -62.06 25.05 35.46
CA GLY A 450 -60.86 25.48 36.18
C GLY A 450 -60.47 26.95 35.99
N ASN A 451 -61.12 27.69 35.07
CA ASN A 451 -60.89 29.11 34.82
C ASN A 451 -62.03 30.00 35.32
N GLY A 452 -63.02 29.43 36.01
CA GLY A 452 -64.17 30.18 36.53
C GLY A 452 -65.12 30.65 35.42
N ASN A 453 -64.89 30.25 34.17
CA ASN A 453 -65.88 30.37 33.12
C ASN A 453 -67.01 29.41 33.46
N LYS A 454 -68.26 29.90 33.45
CA LYS A 454 -69.41 29.01 33.50
C LYS A 454 -69.40 28.17 32.22
N VAL A 455 -69.03 26.91 32.37
CA VAL A 455 -69.03 25.94 31.29
C VAL A 455 -70.31 25.14 31.40
N ASN A 456 -71.15 25.33 30.39
CA ASN A 456 -72.27 24.46 30.21
C ASN A 456 -71.75 23.11 29.73
N ILE A 457 -72.02 22.03 30.47
CA ILE A 457 -71.60 20.67 30.09
C ILE A 457 -72.16 20.29 28.70
N ILE A 458 -73.26 20.91 28.25
CA ILE A 458 -73.85 20.66 26.92
C ILE A 458 -72.99 21.26 25.79
N ASP A 459 -72.39 22.44 25.98
CA ASP A 459 -71.58 23.13 24.96
C ASP A 459 -70.18 22.51 24.78
N GLN A 460 -69.76 21.66 25.73
CA GLN A 460 -68.55 20.83 25.60
C GLN A 460 -68.79 19.57 24.76
N VAL A 461 -70.04 19.19 24.53
CA VAL A 461 -70.42 17.93 23.87
C VAL A 461 -71.07 18.20 22.50
N VAL A 462 -71.77 19.32 22.34
CA VAL A 462 -72.47 19.74 21.13
C VAL A 462 -71.96 21.11 20.67
N ASN A 463 -71.53 21.21 19.41
CA ASN A 463 -71.11 22.48 18.82
C ASN A 463 -72.34 23.32 18.49
N THR A 464 -72.57 24.34 19.29
CA THR A 464 -73.69 25.26 19.11
C THR A 464 -73.40 26.35 18.06
N LYS A 465 -72.16 26.47 17.55
CA LYS A 465 -71.75 27.44 16.52
C LYS A 465 -70.58 26.95 15.62
N PRO A 466 -70.84 26.10 14.61
CA PRO A 466 -69.81 25.55 13.73
C PRO A 466 -69.15 26.61 12.80
N ASP A 467 -67.80 26.69 12.80
CA ASP A 467 -67.00 27.59 11.95
C ASP A 467 -65.62 27.01 11.59
N ASN A 468 -65.41 26.66 10.32
CA ASN A 468 -64.17 26.04 9.82
C ASN A 468 -62.92 26.93 9.94
N LYS A 469 -63.06 28.25 10.07
CA LYS A 469 -61.93 29.16 10.23
C LYS A 469 -61.62 29.46 11.69
N ASN A 470 -62.46 28.99 12.60
CA ASN A 470 -62.25 29.11 14.03
C ASN A 470 -61.25 28.04 14.50
N GLN A 471 -59.97 28.43 14.47
CA GLN A 471 -58.87 27.59 14.93
C GLN A 471 -58.94 27.23 16.43
N ASP A 472 -59.87 27.86 17.15
CA ASP A 472 -60.06 27.75 18.60
C ASP A 472 -61.30 26.91 18.96
N SER A 473 -62.05 26.43 17.96
CA SER A 473 -63.16 25.51 18.20
C SER A 473 -62.67 24.19 18.80
N LEU A 474 -63.33 23.73 19.86
CA LEU A 474 -63.10 22.40 20.46
C LEU A 474 -63.50 21.25 19.52
N PHE A 475 -64.28 21.57 18.48
CA PHE A 475 -64.81 20.62 17.53
C PHE A 475 -64.02 20.57 16.22
N LEU A 476 -62.89 21.27 16.15
CA LEU A 476 -62.09 21.43 14.95
C LEU A 476 -61.28 20.18 14.60
N THR A 477 -61.22 19.88 13.30
CA THR A 477 -60.35 18.84 12.73
C THR A 477 -59.46 19.42 11.64
N TYR A 478 -58.28 18.83 11.47
CA TYR A 478 -57.33 19.23 10.44
C TYR A 478 -57.56 18.39 9.19
N ASP A 479 -57.78 19.04 8.06
CA ASP A 479 -58.06 18.34 6.83
C ASP A 479 -56.83 17.53 6.40
N LYS A 480 -57.06 16.29 5.97
CA LYS A 480 -56.02 15.32 5.60
C LYS A 480 -55.06 15.77 4.49
N GLN A 481 -55.39 16.86 3.79
CA GLN A 481 -54.57 17.49 2.76
C GLN A 481 -54.99 18.97 2.62
N GLY A 482 -54.14 19.79 1.98
CA GLY A 482 -54.45 21.20 1.73
C GLY A 482 -54.19 22.14 2.92
N GLN A 483 -53.83 21.61 4.09
CA GLN A 483 -53.47 22.37 5.30
C GLN A 483 -54.58 23.30 5.82
N GLU A 484 -55.83 23.00 5.48
CA GLU A 484 -57.01 23.68 5.97
C GLU A 484 -57.62 22.92 7.16
N THR A 485 -58.68 23.49 7.74
CA THR A 485 -59.38 22.96 8.90
C THR A 485 -60.88 22.90 8.63
N THR A 486 -61.53 21.93 9.25
CA THR A 486 -62.99 21.77 9.21
C THR A 486 -63.51 21.58 10.64
N ASP A 487 -64.49 22.40 11.02
CA ASP A 487 -65.12 22.39 12.32
C ASP A 487 -66.37 21.49 12.33
N ARG A 488 -66.57 20.69 13.38
CA ARG A 488 -67.60 19.63 13.42
C ARG A 488 -68.75 19.97 14.37
N LEU A 489 -69.87 19.27 14.25
CA LEU A 489 -71.11 19.64 14.96
C LEU A 489 -71.18 19.10 16.40
N THR A 490 -70.40 18.08 16.74
CA THR A 490 -70.33 17.49 18.09
C THR A 490 -68.96 16.91 18.36
N ILE A 491 -68.62 16.71 19.64
CA ILE A 491 -67.30 16.19 20.02
C ILE A 491 -67.11 14.76 19.51
N GLY A 492 -68.20 13.99 19.40
CA GLY A 492 -68.21 12.66 18.79
C GLY A 492 -67.86 12.70 17.30
N GLN A 493 -68.32 13.71 16.54
CA GLN A 493 -67.94 13.87 15.13
C GLN A 493 -66.48 14.31 14.97
N THR A 494 -65.98 15.20 15.85
CA THR A 494 -64.57 15.62 15.89
C THR A 494 -63.66 14.45 16.14
N VAL A 495 -63.96 13.65 17.16
CA VAL A 495 -63.22 12.42 17.47
C VAL A 495 -63.30 11.44 16.29
N GLN A 496 -64.46 11.19 15.68
CA GLN A 496 -64.58 10.28 14.53
C GLN A 496 -63.84 10.76 13.27
N LYS A 497 -63.78 12.08 13.05
CA LYS A 497 -63.04 12.64 11.93
C LYS A 497 -61.53 12.65 12.17
N MET A 498 -61.08 12.91 13.39
CA MET A 498 -59.70 12.65 13.81
C MET A 498 -59.33 11.16 13.67
N ASN A 499 -60.29 10.26 13.93
CA ASN A 499 -60.09 8.81 13.86
C ASN A 499 -60.00 8.28 12.42
N THR A 500 -60.56 8.98 11.41
CA THR A 500 -60.63 8.50 10.00
C THR A 500 -59.80 9.32 9.02
N ASP A 501 -59.77 10.64 9.17
CA ASP A 501 -58.97 11.56 8.32
C ASP A 501 -57.63 11.93 8.98
N GLY A 502 -57.43 11.51 10.24
CA GLY A 502 -56.20 11.69 11.00
C GLY A 502 -56.18 12.91 11.89
N ILE A 503 -55.18 12.95 12.77
CA ILE A 503 -54.88 14.11 13.61
C ILE A 503 -53.86 14.99 12.91
N LYS A 504 -53.68 16.22 13.38
CA LYS A 504 -52.63 17.11 12.87
C LYS A 504 -51.30 16.36 12.82
N PHE A 505 -50.66 16.37 11.64
CA PHE A 505 -49.39 15.69 11.31
C PHE A 505 -49.47 14.19 10.99
N PHE A 506 -50.54 13.49 11.38
CA PHE A 506 -50.73 12.08 11.08
C PHE A 506 -51.99 11.92 10.23
N HIS A 507 -51.81 12.09 8.92
CA HIS A 507 -52.89 11.95 7.94
C HIS A 507 -52.58 10.78 7.01
N THR A 508 -53.53 9.87 6.89
CA THR A 508 -53.56 8.89 5.78
C THR A 508 -54.70 9.28 4.87
N ASN A 509 -54.38 9.68 3.64
CA ASN A 509 -55.42 9.96 2.66
C ASN A 509 -55.92 8.66 2.04
N ALA A 510 -56.87 8.01 2.71
CA ALA A 510 -57.40 6.72 2.32
C ALA A 510 -58.37 6.81 1.13
N ASP A 511 -58.33 5.80 0.27
CA ASP A 511 -59.34 5.57 -0.77
C ASP A 511 -60.58 4.86 -0.17
N MET A 512 -61.51 4.40 -1.01
CA MET A 512 -62.68 3.63 -0.58
C MET A 512 -62.53 2.12 -0.84
N SER A 513 -61.29 1.63 -0.98
CA SER A 513 -61.04 0.20 -1.21
C SER A 513 -61.41 -0.64 0.02
N LYS A 514 -61.55 -1.94 -0.18
CA LYS A 514 -61.68 -2.92 0.90
C LYS A 514 -60.29 -3.46 1.21
N GLY A 515 -59.89 -3.49 2.47
CA GLY A 515 -58.62 -4.10 2.88
C GLY A 515 -58.63 -5.63 2.78
N ASP A 516 -57.45 -6.23 2.74
CA ASP A 516 -57.29 -7.68 2.49
C ASP A 516 -57.75 -8.56 3.66
N LEU A 517 -57.76 -8.01 4.90
CA LEU A 517 -58.09 -8.75 6.13
C LEU A 517 -59.54 -8.56 6.63
N GLY A 518 -60.29 -7.59 6.10
CA GLY A 518 -61.55 -7.16 6.73
C GLY A 518 -62.45 -6.27 5.87
N THR A 519 -63.37 -5.56 6.50
CA THR A 519 -64.33 -4.67 5.83
C THR A 519 -63.83 -3.25 5.63
N THR A 520 -62.77 -2.84 6.35
CA THR A 520 -62.13 -1.51 6.23
C THR A 520 -60.81 -1.63 5.45
N ASN A 521 -60.29 -0.52 4.91
CA ASN A 521 -58.93 -0.39 4.38
C ASN A 521 -57.94 0.15 5.42
N ASP A 522 -58.24 -0.10 6.71
CA ASP A 522 -57.38 0.31 7.82
C ASP A 522 -56.03 -0.42 7.75
N SER A 523 -55.05 0.17 8.42
CA SER A 523 -53.85 -0.56 8.82
C SER A 523 -54.20 -1.69 9.82
N SER A 524 -53.39 -2.75 9.86
CA SER A 524 -53.58 -3.87 10.78
C SER A 524 -52.26 -4.24 11.44
N ALA A 525 -52.09 -3.84 12.70
CA ALA A 525 -50.91 -4.17 13.51
C ALA A 525 -51.11 -5.53 14.23
N GLY A 526 -51.13 -6.63 13.47
CA GLY A 526 -51.47 -7.96 13.99
C GLY A 526 -50.41 -8.65 14.85
N GLY A 527 -49.14 -8.22 14.76
CA GLY A 527 -48.02 -8.73 15.58
C GLY A 527 -47.85 -7.96 16.89
N LEU A 528 -47.34 -8.61 17.95
CA LEU A 528 -47.07 -7.95 19.22
C LEU A 528 -45.97 -6.88 19.05
N ASN A 529 -46.18 -5.67 19.57
CA ASN A 529 -45.25 -4.52 19.39
C ASN A 529 -45.02 -4.13 17.92
N SER A 530 -45.96 -4.45 17.03
CA SER A 530 -45.88 -4.02 15.64
C SER A 530 -46.47 -2.62 15.45
N THR A 531 -46.04 -1.94 14.38
CA THR A 531 -46.60 -0.66 13.95
C THR A 531 -47.02 -0.77 12.49
N ALA A 532 -48.31 -0.58 12.23
CA ALA A 532 -48.87 -0.52 10.89
C ALA A 532 -49.46 0.88 10.65
N ILE A 533 -49.03 1.56 9.59
CA ILE A 533 -49.44 2.94 9.26
C ILE A 533 -49.66 3.06 7.75
N GLY A 534 -50.88 3.45 7.35
CA GLY A 534 -51.25 3.65 5.94
C GLY A 534 -52.39 2.74 5.49
N VAL A 535 -52.92 3.00 4.30
CA VAL A 535 -54.06 2.27 3.72
C VAL A 535 -53.67 0.81 3.49
N ASN A 536 -54.44 -0.12 4.05
CA ASN A 536 -54.19 -1.57 3.93
C ASN A 536 -52.73 -1.96 4.27
N ALA A 537 -52.08 -1.21 5.17
CA ALA A 537 -50.76 -1.55 5.71
C ALA A 537 -50.93 -2.70 6.71
N ILE A 538 -50.42 -3.88 6.41
CA ILE A 538 -50.68 -5.09 7.18
C ILE A 538 -49.38 -5.61 7.81
N VAL A 539 -49.42 -5.76 9.13
CA VAL A 539 -48.52 -6.65 9.86
C VAL A 539 -49.32 -7.90 10.25
N ALA A 540 -48.90 -9.08 9.78
CA ALA A 540 -49.63 -10.33 10.04
C ALA A 540 -49.57 -10.74 11.51
N THR A 541 -50.55 -11.53 11.96
CA THR A 541 -50.53 -12.13 13.30
C THR A 541 -49.30 -13.03 13.47
N GLY A 542 -48.50 -12.76 14.51
CA GLY A 542 -47.24 -13.46 14.78
C GLY A 542 -46.00 -12.81 14.15
N ALA A 543 -46.15 -11.73 13.36
CA ALA A 543 -45.06 -10.88 12.89
C ALA A 543 -44.69 -9.83 13.96
N ASP A 544 -44.23 -10.31 15.12
CA ASP A 544 -43.93 -9.47 16.29
C ASP A 544 -42.80 -8.48 15.99
N SER A 545 -42.91 -7.25 16.52
CA SER A 545 -41.97 -6.15 16.32
C SER A 545 -41.74 -5.75 14.85
N ALA A 546 -42.68 -6.06 13.96
CA ALA A 546 -42.60 -5.64 12.57
C ALA A 546 -43.19 -4.25 12.32
N VAL A 547 -42.73 -3.59 11.26
CA VAL A 547 -43.20 -2.26 10.83
C VAL A 547 -43.73 -2.35 9.41
N ALA A 548 -44.96 -1.89 9.18
CA ALA A 548 -45.56 -1.71 7.87
C ALA A 548 -45.97 -0.23 7.71
N LEU A 549 -45.33 0.51 6.79
CA LEU A 549 -45.56 1.94 6.59
C LEU A 549 -45.76 2.26 5.10
N GLY A 550 -47.01 2.51 4.71
CA GLY A 550 -47.39 2.88 3.34
C GLY A 550 -48.48 1.97 2.76
N HIS A 551 -49.02 2.37 1.59
CA HIS A 551 -50.18 1.73 0.98
C HIS A 551 -49.87 0.28 0.55
N ASN A 552 -50.70 -0.69 0.95
CA ASN A 552 -50.55 -2.12 0.64
C ASN A 552 -49.21 -2.73 1.10
N THR A 553 -48.59 -2.15 2.14
CA THR A 553 -47.40 -2.78 2.73
C THR A 553 -47.79 -4.06 3.47
N LYS A 554 -46.96 -5.10 3.39
CA LYS A 554 -47.22 -6.37 4.06
C LYS A 554 -45.98 -6.90 4.78
N ALA A 555 -46.03 -6.94 6.10
CA ALA A 555 -44.98 -7.50 6.95
C ALA A 555 -45.48 -8.80 7.59
N GLU A 556 -44.98 -9.95 7.13
CA GLU A 556 -45.39 -11.28 7.65
C GLU A 556 -44.33 -11.94 8.54
N GLY A 557 -43.06 -11.53 8.42
CA GLY A 557 -42.00 -12.04 9.27
C GLY A 557 -41.83 -11.25 10.57
N LYS A 558 -41.32 -11.89 11.64
CA LYS A 558 -40.97 -11.20 12.89
C LYS A 558 -39.84 -10.20 12.65
N GLN A 559 -39.88 -9.05 13.34
CA GLN A 559 -38.87 -7.99 13.24
C GLN A 559 -38.64 -7.51 11.79
N SER A 560 -39.65 -7.62 10.93
CA SER A 560 -39.56 -7.21 9.53
C SER A 560 -39.97 -5.75 9.33
N ILE A 561 -39.53 -5.14 8.24
CA ILE A 561 -39.79 -3.74 7.90
C ILE A 561 -40.27 -3.67 6.46
N ALA A 562 -41.50 -3.22 6.22
CA ALA A 562 -42.07 -2.94 4.91
C ALA A 562 -42.43 -1.45 4.81
N ILE A 563 -41.75 -0.68 3.94
CA ILE A 563 -41.99 0.76 3.79
C ILE A 563 -42.14 1.13 2.32
N GLY A 564 -43.25 1.77 1.93
CA GLY A 564 -43.50 2.23 0.56
C GLY A 564 -44.83 1.75 0.00
N GLN A 565 -44.96 1.66 -1.32
CA GLN A 565 -46.23 1.23 -1.96
C GLN A 565 -46.11 -0.23 -2.38
N GLY A 566 -46.90 -1.12 -1.79
CA GLY A 566 -46.89 -2.55 -2.13
C GLY A 566 -45.62 -3.29 -1.71
N ALA A 567 -44.83 -2.73 -0.78
CA ALA A 567 -43.64 -3.39 -0.26
C ALA A 567 -44.02 -4.57 0.66
N GLU A 568 -43.47 -5.74 0.39
CA GLU A 568 -43.74 -6.98 1.12
C GLU A 568 -42.45 -7.51 1.80
N ALA A 569 -42.45 -7.58 3.13
CA ALA A 569 -41.39 -8.11 3.97
C ALA A 569 -41.90 -9.41 4.65
N LEU A 570 -41.71 -10.53 3.97
CA LEU A 570 -42.36 -11.80 4.29
C LEU A 570 -41.49 -12.74 5.14
N GLY A 571 -40.15 -12.63 5.04
CA GLY A 571 -39.20 -13.37 5.87
C GLY A 571 -38.98 -12.77 7.26
N THR A 572 -38.52 -13.56 8.23
CA THR A 572 -38.11 -13.04 9.55
C THR A 572 -36.89 -12.13 9.40
N GLN A 573 -36.89 -10.97 10.07
CA GLN A 573 -35.87 -9.91 9.91
C GLN A 573 -35.69 -9.48 8.44
N SER A 574 -36.77 -9.47 7.66
CA SER A 574 -36.73 -8.98 6.29
C SER A 574 -36.94 -7.46 6.21
N ILE A 575 -36.29 -6.79 5.26
CA ILE A 575 -36.40 -5.35 5.02
C ILE A 575 -36.84 -5.09 3.58
N SER A 576 -38.00 -4.51 3.35
CA SER A 576 -38.54 -4.19 2.02
C SER A 576 -38.88 -2.71 1.96
N ILE A 577 -38.04 -1.88 1.32
CA ILE A 577 -38.19 -0.43 1.28
C ILE A 577 -38.26 0.07 -0.17
N GLY A 578 -39.38 0.68 -0.55
CA GLY A 578 -39.64 1.21 -1.88
C GLY A 578 -40.95 0.68 -2.47
N THR A 579 -41.06 0.58 -3.79
CA THR A 579 -42.33 0.22 -4.45
C THR A 579 -42.29 -1.23 -4.94
N GLY A 580 -43.29 -2.04 -4.57
CA GLY A 580 -43.47 -3.41 -5.08
C GLY A 580 -42.36 -4.42 -4.77
N ASN A 581 -41.43 -4.10 -3.86
CA ASN A 581 -40.38 -5.03 -3.46
C ASN A 581 -40.95 -6.21 -2.68
N LYS A 582 -40.43 -7.42 -2.87
CA LYS A 582 -40.89 -8.64 -2.19
C LYS A 582 -39.71 -9.41 -1.62
N VAL A 583 -39.59 -9.44 -0.30
CA VAL A 583 -38.49 -10.09 0.41
C VAL A 583 -39.00 -11.29 1.20
N LYS A 584 -38.78 -12.50 0.69
CA LYS A 584 -39.15 -13.76 1.36
C LYS A 584 -38.02 -14.37 2.18
N GLY A 585 -36.78 -14.05 1.82
CA GLY A 585 -35.61 -14.54 2.55
C GLY A 585 -35.59 -14.06 4.00
N ASN A 586 -35.18 -14.93 4.93
CA ASN A 586 -34.92 -14.51 6.31
C ASN A 586 -33.63 -13.68 6.36
N HIS A 587 -33.54 -12.69 7.26
CA HIS A 587 -32.37 -11.81 7.43
C HIS A 587 -31.94 -11.07 6.15
N SER A 588 -32.91 -10.76 5.28
CA SER A 588 -32.67 -10.29 3.91
C SER A 588 -33.33 -8.96 3.64
N GLY A 589 -32.94 -8.25 2.60
CA GLY A 589 -33.56 -6.97 2.29
C GLY A 589 -33.52 -6.51 0.84
N ALA A 590 -34.45 -5.63 0.49
CA ALA A 590 -34.54 -4.95 -0.79
C ALA A 590 -34.82 -3.46 -0.56
N ILE A 591 -34.02 -2.61 -1.20
CA ILE A 591 -34.22 -1.15 -1.25
C ILE A 591 -34.24 -0.73 -2.73
N GLY A 592 -35.42 -0.38 -3.26
CA GLY A 592 -35.58 -0.05 -4.70
C GLY A 592 -37.02 -0.17 -5.22
N ASP A 593 -37.19 -0.39 -6.53
CA ASP A 593 -38.51 -0.51 -7.18
C ASP A 593 -38.47 -1.29 -8.52
N PRO A 594 -39.29 -2.34 -8.70
CA PRO A 594 -39.56 -3.43 -7.76
C PRO A 594 -38.42 -4.47 -7.78
N THR A 595 -38.13 -5.08 -6.64
CA THR A 595 -37.08 -6.11 -6.50
C THR A 595 -37.57 -7.30 -5.67
N ILE A 596 -37.23 -8.52 -6.09
CA ILE A 596 -37.58 -9.76 -5.39
C ILE A 596 -36.31 -10.37 -4.75
N VAL A 597 -36.37 -10.66 -3.46
CA VAL A 597 -35.29 -11.33 -2.71
C VAL A 597 -35.85 -12.55 -1.98
N ASP A 598 -35.65 -13.72 -2.56
CA ASP A 598 -36.12 -15.00 -2.02
C ASP A 598 -35.01 -15.71 -1.21
N GLY A 599 -33.74 -15.49 -1.54
CA GLY A 599 -32.60 -16.05 -0.82
C GLY A 599 -32.44 -15.47 0.59
N ALA A 600 -32.06 -16.29 1.56
CA ALA A 600 -31.78 -15.86 2.93
C ALA A 600 -30.44 -15.10 3.02
N ASN A 601 -30.26 -14.29 4.07
CA ASN A 601 -29.08 -13.43 4.30
C ASN A 601 -28.68 -12.56 3.09
N SER A 602 -29.64 -12.19 2.25
CA SER A 602 -29.36 -11.56 0.95
C SER A 602 -29.90 -10.15 0.88
N TYR A 603 -29.16 -9.25 0.24
CA TYR A 603 -29.54 -7.84 0.16
C TYR A 603 -29.48 -7.33 -1.27
N SER A 604 -30.46 -6.52 -1.65
CA SER A 604 -30.49 -5.85 -2.93
C SER A 604 -30.75 -4.36 -2.78
N VAL A 605 -29.94 -3.55 -3.46
CA VAL A 605 -30.14 -2.12 -3.61
C VAL A 605 -30.24 -1.82 -5.11
N GLY A 606 -31.42 -1.38 -5.53
CA GLY A 606 -31.77 -1.07 -6.92
C GLY A 606 -33.03 -1.79 -7.42
N ASN A 607 -33.22 -1.78 -8.73
CA ASN A 607 -34.52 -1.92 -9.37
C ASN A 607 -34.57 -3.15 -10.29
N ASN A 608 -35.71 -3.84 -10.34
CA ASN A 608 -35.94 -5.02 -11.18
C ASN A 608 -34.94 -6.16 -10.94
N ASN A 609 -34.44 -6.28 -9.71
CA ASN A 609 -33.54 -7.38 -9.37
C ASN A 609 -34.35 -8.60 -8.90
N GLN A 610 -33.80 -9.79 -9.15
CA GLN A 610 -34.33 -11.06 -8.67
C GLN A 610 -33.18 -11.85 -8.04
N VAL A 611 -33.17 -11.91 -6.71
CA VAL A 611 -32.14 -12.58 -5.90
C VAL A 611 -32.73 -13.86 -5.31
N LEU A 612 -32.51 -14.98 -6.00
CA LEU A 612 -33.06 -16.29 -5.62
C LEU A 612 -32.12 -17.12 -4.74
N THR A 613 -30.89 -16.66 -4.54
CA THR A 613 -29.80 -17.40 -3.89
C THR A 613 -29.43 -16.80 -2.55
N ASP A 614 -29.04 -17.64 -1.60
CA ASP A 614 -28.66 -17.23 -0.25
C ASP A 614 -27.31 -16.47 -0.21
N ASP A 615 -27.07 -15.73 0.86
CA ASP A 615 -25.83 -14.97 1.13
C ASP A 615 -25.39 -14.05 -0.02
N THR A 616 -26.36 -13.51 -0.77
CA THR A 616 -26.11 -12.77 -2.01
C THR A 616 -26.33 -11.28 -1.83
N PHE A 617 -25.39 -10.47 -2.33
CA PHE A 617 -25.51 -9.01 -2.33
C PHE A 617 -25.61 -8.45 -3.74
N VAL A 618 -26.59 -7.60 -3.99
CA VAL A 618 -26.78 -6.93 -5.28
C VAL A 618 -26.81 -5.42 -5.07
N LEU A 619 -25.95 -4.71 -5.78
CA LEU A 619 -25.99 -3.25 -5.89
C LEU A 619 -26.04 -2.92 -7.39
N GLY A 620 -27.24 -2.81 -7.94
CA GLY A 620 -27.45 -2.71 -9.38
C GLY A 620 -28.93 -2.77 -9.76
N ASN A 621 -29.21 -2.76 -11.07
CA ASN A 621 -30.56 -2.87 -11.60
C ASN A 621 -30.62 -4.02 -12.63
N ASN A 622 -31.79 -4.64 -12.82
CA ASN A 622 -32.01 -5.71 -13.79
C ASN A 622 -31.10 -6.94 -13.59
N VAL A 623 -30.67 -7.20 -12.35
CA VAL A 623 -29.87 -8.38 -11.99
C VAL A 623 -30.79 -9.54 -11.69
N THR A 624 -30.80 -10.55 -12.55
CA THR A 624 -31.68 -11.74 -12.43
C THR A 624 -30.92 -13.06 -12.32
N LYS A 625 -29.60 -13.03 -12.42
CA LYS A 625 -28.73 -14.21 -12.33
C LYS A 625 -27.74 -14.02 -11.20
N THR A 626 -27.91 -14.81 -10.16
CA THR A 626 -27.07 -14.81 -8.95
C THR A 626 -26.66 -16.22 -8.58
N VAL A 627 -25.59 -16.33 -7.80
CA VAL A 627 -25.10 -17.57 -7.19
C VAL A 627 -24.98 -17.36 -5.69
N ALA A 628 -25.18 -18.40 -4.87
CA ALA A 628 -25.06 -18.25 -3.42
C ALA A 628 -23.68 -17.70 -3.01
N GLY A 629 -23.66 -16.73 -2.10
CA GLY A 629 -22.44 -16.03 -1.68
C GLY A 629 -21.89 -14.99 -2.67
N SER A 630 -22.59 -14.71 -3.78
CA SER A 630 -22.13 -13.77 -4.81
C SER A 630 -22.36 -12.31 -4.45
N VAL A 631 -21.58 -11.41 -5.06
CA VAL A 631 -21.79 -9.96 -5.02
C VAL A 631 -21.95 -9.45 -6.45
N VAL A 632 -23.10 -8.88 -6.80
CA VAL A 632 -23.36 -8.39 -8.16
C VAL A 632 -23.44 -6.86 -8.17
N LEU A 633 -22.55 -6.23 -8.94
CA LEU A 633 -22.35 -4.78 -8.98
C LEU A 633 -22.69 -4.23 -10.37
N GLY A 634 -23.62 -3.28 -10.42
CA GLY A 634 -24.00 -2.51 -11.61
C GLY A 634 -25.20 -3.07 -12.39
N ASN A 635 -25.78 -2.21 -13.24
CA ASN A 635 -26.92 -2.52 -14.09
C ASN A 635 -26.63 -3.68 -15.07
N GLY A 636 -27.49 -4.70 -15.10
CA GLY A 636 -27.43 -5.85 -16.02
C GLY A 636 -26.27 -6.83 -15.76
N SER A 637 -25.57 -6.71 -14.63
CA SER A 637 -24.52 -7.68 -14.25
C SER A 637 -25.13 -9.04 -13.87
N ALA A 638 -24.34 -10.10 -14.00
CA ALA A 638 -24.78 -11.47 -13.71
C ALA A 638 -23.65 -12.28 -13.05
N ALA A 639 -23.91 -12.83 -11.87
CA ALA A 639 -23.06 -13.88 -11.31
C ALA A 639 -23.54 -15.24 -11.82
N THR A 640 -22.70 -15.93 -12.57
CA THR A 640 -23.02 -17.25 -13.17
C THR A 640 -22.00 -18.33 -12.84
N THR A 641 -21.05 -18.03 -11.95
CA THR A 641 -19.97 -18.93 -11.54
C THR A 641 -20.01 -19.17 -10.04
N SER A 642 -19.96 -20.44 -9.66
CA SER A 642 -19.98 -20.92 -8.26
C SER A 642 -18.56 -21.21 -7.74
N ALA A 643 -18.49 -21.86 -6.57
CA ALA A 643 -17.26 -22.44 -6.06
C ALA A 643 -16.69 -23.51 -7.01
N GLY A 644 -15.38 -23.73 -6.95
CA GLY A 644 -14.68 -24.79 -7.69
C GLY A 644 -14.22 -24.40 -9.09
N VAL A 645 -14.27 -23.12 -9.48
CA VAL A 645 -13.77 -22.66 -10.79
C VAL A 645 -12.26 -22.51 -10.72
N ALA A 646 -11.54 -23.43 -11.37
CA ALA A 646 -10.09 -23.40 -11.44
C ALA A 646 -9.61 -22.18 -12.24
N GLY A 647 -8.62 -21.47 -11.71
CA GLY A 647 -7.95 -20.39 -12.43
C GLY A 647 -7.24 -20.88 -13.69
N TYR A 648 -7.07 -20.00 -14.67
CA TYR A 648 -6.32 -20.32 -15.89
C TYR A 648 -4.85 -20.55 -15.57
N ALA A 649 -4.32 -21.74 -15.88
CA ALA A 649 -2.91 -22.07 -15.72
C ALA A 649 -2.27 -22.42 -17.07
N LEU A 650 -1.09 -21.85 -17.35
CA LEU A 650 -0.31 -22.21 -18.54
C LEU A 650 0.03 -23.71 -18.51
N SER A 651 -0.12 -24.40 -19.65
CA SER A 651 0.20 -25.83 -19.76
C SER A 651 1.67 -26.12 -19.39
N ALA A 652 2.58 -25.20 -19.75
CA ALA A 652 4.00 -25.25 -19.44
C ALA A 652 4.39 -24.74 -18.04
N ALA A 653 3.44 -24.22 -17.24
CA ALA A 653 3.74 -23.74 -15.90
C ALA A 653 4.22 -24.87 -14.97
N THR A 654 5.03 -24.51 -13.98
CA THR A 654 5.57 -25.47 -13.01
C THR A 654 4.46 -26.07 -12.15
N SER A 655 4.71 -27.22 -11.53
CA SER A 655 3.75 -27.84 -10.61
C SER A 655 3.47 -26.95 -9.39
N ALA A 656 4.45 -26.17 -8.94
CA ALA A 656 4.29 -25.23 -7.83
C ALA A 656 3.33 -24.09 -8.21
N ASP A 657 3.53 -23.47 -9.37
CA ASP A 657 2.66 -22.37 -9.86
C ASP A 657 1.23 -22.87 -10.10
N LYS A 658 1.08 -24.07 -10.68
CA LYS A 658 -0.24 -24.70 -10.85
C LYS A 658 -0.92 -24.98 -9.50
N THR A 659 -0.14 -25.32 -8.48
CA THR A 659 -0.66 -25.52 -7.11
C THR A 659 -1.06 -24.19 -6.48
N ALA A 660 -0.26 -23.14 -6.64
CA ALA A 660 -0.61 -21.79 -6.17
C ALA A 660 -1.92 -21.29 -6.82
N ILE A 661 -2.06 -21.45 -8.14
CA ILE A 661 -3.32 -21.13 -8.86
C ILE A 661 -4.48 -22.03 -8.39
N SER A 662 -4.23 -23.30 -8.11
CA SER A 662 -5.26 -24.21 -7.60
C SER A 662 -5.72 -23.82 -6.19
N ASN A 663 -4.83 -23.29 -5.35
CA ASN A 663 -5.15 -22.85 -3.98
C ASN A 663 -6.06 -21.61 -3.96
N THR A 664 -6.13 -20.86 -5.06
CA THR A 664 -7.01 -19.69 -5.22
C THR A 664 -8.27 -19.99 -6.02
N THR A 665 -8.57 -21.27 -6.27
CA THR A 665 -9.85 -21.73 -6.84
C THR A 665 -11.02 -21.12 -6.06
N SER A 666 -12.04 -20.62 -6.78
CA SER A 666 -13.16 -19.94 -6.14
C SER A 666 -13.82 -20.80 -5.06
N THR A 667 -14.11 -20.21 -3.89
CA THR A 667 -14.73 -20.92 -2.76
C THR A 667 -16.22 -20.65 -2.62
N THR A 668 -16.72 -19.60 -3.29
CA THR A 668 -18.12 -19.15 -3.23
C THR A 668 -18.53 -18.48 -4.55
N GLY A 669 -19.75 -17.94 -4.63
CA GLY A 669 -20.24 -17.16 -5.77
C GLY A 669 -19.35 -15.95 -6.10
N ALA A 670 -19.22 -15.63 -7.39
CA ALA A 670 -18.31 -14.58 -7.83
C ALA A 670 -18.76 -13.16 -7.45
N VAL A 671 -17.80 -12.24 -7.40
CA VAL A 671 -18.07 -10.80 -7.51
C VAL A 671 -18.25 -10.45 -9.00
N ALA A 672 -19.48 -10.20 -9.43
CA ALA A 672 -19.81 -9.93 -10.82
C ALA A 672 -19.98 -8.43 -11.09
N VAL A 673 -19.13 -7.88 -11.95
CA VAL A 673 -19.19 -6.47 -12.40
C VAL A 673 -19.76 -6.31 -13.81
N GLY A 674 -20.23 -7.39 -14.44
CA GLY A 674 -20.81 -7.42 -15.78
C GLY A 674 -21.50 -8.76 -16.09
N ASP A 675 -21.83 -8.99 -17.35
CA ASP A 675 -22.37 -10.24 -17.89
C ASP A 675 -21.78 -10.46 -19.30
N ALA A 676 -20.75 -11.29 -19.40
CA ALA A 676 -20.07 -11.57 -20.66
C ALA A 676 -21.00 -12.24 -21.69
N ALA A 677 -21.97 -13.06 -21.25
CA ALA A 677 -22.91 -13.71 -22.16
C ALA A 677 -23.85 -12.70 -22.84
N SER A 678 -24.09 -11.56 -22.18
CA SER A 678 -24.88 -10.44 -22.68
C SER A 678 -24.03 -9.27 -23.22
N GLY A 679 -22.70 -9.45 -23.33
CA GLY A 679 -21.78 -8.42 -23.83
C GLY A 679 -21.57 -7.22 -22.89
N ILE A 680 -21.89 -7.36 -21.61
CA ILE A 680 -21.75 -6.30 -20.60
C ILE A 680 -20.43 -6.50 -19.86
N TYR A 681 -19.51 -5.55 -19.99
CA TYR A 681 -18.22 -5.56 -19.29
C TYR A 681 -18.00 -4.23 -18.59
N ARG A 682 -17.36 -4.27 -17.41
CA ARG A 682 -16.89 -3.06 -16.72
C ARG A 682 -15.40 -3.16 -16.47
N GLN A 683 -14.69 -2.08 -16.73
CA GLN A 683 -13.34 -1.92 -16.21
C GLN A 683 -13.44 -1.70 -14.71
N ILE A 684 -12.62 -2.42 -13.94
CA ILE A 684 -12.38 -2.11 -12.54
C ILE A 684 -11.19 -1.15 -12.52
N THR A 685 -11.45 0.13 -12.24
CA THR A 685 -10.45 1.19 -12.27
C THR A 685 -9.95 1.51 -10.87
N GLY A 686 -8.71 1.98 -10.74
CA GLY A 686 -8.11 2.27 -9.42
C GLY A 686 -7.62 1.02 -8.68
N VAL A 687 -7.38 -0.09 -9.40
CA VAL A 687 -6.86 -1.35 -8.83
C VAL A 687 -5.36 -1.22 -8.58
N ALA A 688 -4.96 -1.33 -7.31
CA ALA A 688 -3.56 -1.39 -6.90
C ALA A 688 -2.85 -2.62 -7.50
N ALA A 689 -1.53 -2.62 -7.52
CA ALA A 689 -0.79 -3.81 -7.95
C ALA A 689 -1.03 -4.94 -6.93
N GLY A 690 -1.46 -6.11 -7.40
CA GLY A 690 -1.66 -7.28 -6.54
C GLY A 690 -0.33 -7.76 -5.95
N SER A 691 -0.37 -8.23 -4.71
CA SER A 691 0.82 -8.58 -3.92
C SER A 691 0.84 -10.03 -3.44
N ALA A 692 -0.33 -10.66 -3.34
CA ALA A 692 -0.52 -12.07 -3.01
C ALA A 692 -1.19 -12.82 -4.18
N ASP A 693 -1.14 -14.16 -4.17
CA ASP A 693 -1.64 -15.01 -5.25
C ASP A 693 -3.15 -14.83 -5.57
N ALA A 694 -3.93 -14.37 -4.59
CA ALA A 694 -5.37 -14.13 -4.74
C ALA A 694 -5.74 -12.67 -5.06
N ASP A 695 -4.75 -11.76 -5.13
CA ASP A 695 -4.99 -10.35 -5.46
C ASP A 695 -5.24 -10.15 -6.96
N ALA A 696 -6.06 -9.16 -7.30
CA ALA A 696 -6.27 -8.79 -8.69
C ALA A 696 -5.00 -8.13 -9.27
N VAL A 697 -4.57 -8.60 -10.45
CA VAL A 697 -3.44 -8.02 -11.20
C VAL A 697 -3.91 -6.78 -11.98
N ASN A 698 -3.14 -5.68 -11.91
CA ASN A 698 -3.44 -4.49 -12.71
C ASN A 698 -2.64 -4.43 -14.04
N VAL A 699 -3.01 -3.49 -14.91
CA VAL A 699 -2.37 -3.34 -16.24
C VAL A 699 -0.87 -3.01 -16.15
N ALA A 700 -0.40 -2.38 -15.06
CA ALA A 700 1.01 -2.03 -14.89
C ALA A 700 1.87 -3.29 -14.67
N GLN A 701 1.41 -4.24 -13.85
CA GLN A 701 2.08 -5.51 -13.63
C GLN A 701 2.16 -6.35 -14.92
N LEU A 702 1.07 -6.39 -15.71
CA LEU A 702 1.07 -7.08 -16.99
C LEU A 702 2.03 -6.42 -18.01
N LYS A 703 2.10 -5.09 -18.04
CA LYS A 703 3.09 -4.36 -18.86
C LYS A 703 4.53 -4.63 -18.42
N ALA A 704 4.79 -4.77 -17.12
CA ALA A 704 6.11 -5.12 -16.60
C ALA A 704 6.57 -6.50 -17.12
N VAL A 705 5.67 -7.50 -17.10
CA VAL A 705 5.94 -8.82 -17.70
C VAL A 705 6.19 -8.71 -19.21
N GLY A 706 5.40 -7.92 -19.94
CA GLY A 706 5.62 -7.66 -21.37
C GLY A 706 7.00 -7.04 -21.67
N ASN A 707 7.44 -6.07 -20.87
CA ASN A 707 8.77 -5.46 -20.99
C ASN A 707 9.90 -6.46 -20.68
N GLN A 708 9.70 -7.36 -19.72
CA GLN A 708 10.67 -8.40 -19.39
C GLN A 708 10.83 -9.41 -20.54
N VAL A 709 9.73 -9.83 -21.18
CA VAL A 709 9.77 -10.72 -22.35
C VAL A 709 10.54 -10.09 -23.50
N VAL A 710 10.29 -8.81 -23.80
CA VAL A 710 11.04 -8.06 -24.83
C VAL A 710 12.53 -7.98 -24.47
N THR A 711 12.86 -7.77 -23.19
CA THR A 711 14.24 -7.72 -22.70
C THR A 711 14.95 -9.07 -22.88
N THR A 712 14.30 -10.19 -22.52
CA THR A 712 14.85 -11.54 -22.70
C THR A 712 15.02 -11.91 -24.18
N GLN A 713 14.06 -11.56 -25.04
CA GLN A 713 14.17 -11.80 -26.49
C GLN A 713 15.33 -11.00 -27.10
N ASN A 714 15.53 -9.75 -26.69
CA ASN A 714 16.66 -8.93 -27.10
C ASN A 714 18.01 -9.48 -26.63
N ALA A 715 18.08 -10.08 -25.43
CA ALA A 715 19.30 -10.73 -24.94
C ALA A 715 19.67 -11.99 -25.76
N LEU A 716 18.68 -12.79 -26.17
CA LEU A 716 18.90 -13.99 -27.00
C LEU A 716 19.46 -13.65 -28.39
N VAL A 717 18.91 -12.65 -29.08
CA VAL A 717 19.42 -12.24 -30.41
C VAL A 717 20.82 -11.62 -30.34
N ASN A 718 21.14 -10.89 -29.26
CA ASN A 718 22.49 -10.37 -29.03
C ASN A 718 23.51 -11.50 -28.80
N GLY A 719 23.12 -12.59 -28.13
CA GLY A 719 23.98 -13.75 -27.89
C GLY A 719 24.24 -14.63 -29.13
N LEU A 720 23.29 -14.67 -30.07
CA LEU A 720 23.46 -15.41 -31.34
C LEU A 720 24.35 -14.67 -32.35
N GLY A 721 24.42 -13.34 -32.30
CA GLY A 721 25.25 -12.54 -33.22
C GLY A 721 24.77 -12.62 -34.67
N GLY A 722 25.64 -12.30 -35.65
CA GLY A 722 25.35 -12.50 -37.08
C GLY A 722 24.13 -11.74 -37.63
N ASN A 723 23.78 -10.58 -37.05
CA ASN A 723 22.60 -9.74 -37.41
C ASN A 723 21.21 -10.33 -37.06
N ALA A 724 21.10 -11.27 -36.12
CA ALA A 724 19.80 -11.72 -35.62
C ALA A 724 19.01 -10.56 -34.94
N LYS A 725 17.68 -10.50 -35.09
CA LYS A 725 16.83 -9.42 -34.54
C LYS A 725 15.41 -9.86 -34.17
N VAL A 726 14.77 -9.15 -33.24
CA VAL A 726 13.34 -9.28 -32.89
C VAL A 726 12.48 -8.37 -33.79
N ASN A 727 11.42 -8.91 -34.38
CA ASN A 727 10.47 -8.18 -35.25
C ASN A 727 9.33 -7.55 -34.43
N ALA A 728 8.60 -6.59 -35.01
CA ALA A 728 7.52 -5.86 -34.33
C ALA A 728 6.34 -6.73 -33.87
N ASP A 729 6.21 -7.95 -34.42
CA ASP A 729 5.20 -8.95 -34.05
C ASP A 729 5.69 -9.96 -32.98
N GLY A 730 6.93 -9.82 -32.49
CA GLY A 730 7.52 -10.69 -31.48
C GLY A 730 8.24 -11.94 -32.02
N THR A 731 8.41 -12.08 -33.34
CA THR A 731 9.19 -13.18 -33.98
C THR A 731 10.69 -12.85 -34.12
N ILE A 732 11.58 -13.85 -34.28
CA ILE A 732 13.05 -13.67 -34.42
C ILE A 732 13.53 -13.96 -35.86
N THR A 733 14.36 -13.08 -36.42
CA THR A 733 15.15 -13.33 -37.65
C THR A 733 16.53 -13.92 -37.28
N GLY A 734 16.94 -15.05 -37.88
CA GLY A 734 18.17 -15.79 -37.51
C GLY A 734 19.52 -15.18 -37.97
N PRO A 735 20.67 -15.70 -37.47
CA PRO A 735 22.01 -15.15 -37.72
C PRO A 735 22.63 -15.56 -39.08
N THR A 736 23.65 -14.82 -39.53
CA THR A 736 24.53 -15.13 -40.67
C THR A 736 26.02 -15.02 -40.29
N TYR A 737 26.81 -16.05 -40.56
CA TYR A 737 28.27 -16.13 -40.32
C TYR A 737 29.05 -16.30 -41.63
N ASN A 738 30.28 -15.77 -41.71
CA ASN A 738 31.13 -15.81 -42.91
C ASN A 738 32.48 -16.49 -42.62
N VAL A 739 32.56 -17.82 -42.70
CA VAL A 739 33.81 -18.58 -42.48
C VAL A 739 34.14 -19.50 -43.66
N ALA A 740 35.42 -19.86 -43.79
CA ALA A 740 35.97 -20.71 -44.88
C ALA A 740 35.52 -20.27 -46.29
N GLN A 741 35.47 -18.94 -46.50
CA GLN A 741 35.09 -18.28 -47.77
C GLN A 741 33.62 -18.51 -48.24
N GLY A 742 32.68 -18.82 -47.33
CA GLY A 742 31.23 -18.92 -47.62
C GLY A 742 30.33 -18.32 -46.52
N ASN A 743 29.00 -18.28 -46.72
CA ASN A 743 28.01 -17.82 -45.72
C ASN A 743 27.25 -19.00 -45.11
N GLN A 744 27.08 -19.00 -43.79
CA GLN A 744 26.38 -20.03 -43.03
C GLN A 744 25.34 -19.41 -42.10
N SER A 745 24.14 -19.99 -42.00
CA SER A 745 23.02 -19.44 -41.21
C SER A 745 22.86 -20.07 -39.81
N ASN A 746 23.80 -20.94 -39.43
CA ASN A 746 23.90 -21.54 -38.10
C ASN A 746 25.35 -21.93 -37.80
N VAL A 747 25.66 -22.17 -36.52
CA VAL A 747 27.02 -22.47 -36.03
C VAL A 747 27.54 -23.85 -36.41
N GLY A 748 26.67 -24.84 -36.65
CA GLY A 748 27.07 -26.21 -37.00
C GLY A 748 27.68 -26.31 -38.41
N ASP A 749 27.07 -25.61 -39.36
CA ASP A 749 27.56 -25.58 -40.75
C ASP A 749 28.87 -24.78 -40.87
N ALA A 750 29.05 -23.75 -40.04
CA ALA A 750 30.29 -22.96 -39.96
C ALA A 750 31.49 -23.81 -39.50
N LEU A 751 31.31 -24.69 -38.52
CA LEU A 751 32.36 -25.60 -38.03
C LEU A 751 32.74 -26.66 -39.07
N THR A 752 31.76 -27.18 -39.80
CA THR A 752 31.99 -28.15 -40.88
C THR A 752 32.78 -27.54 -42.06
N ALA A 753 32.60 -26.25 -42.32
CA ALA A 753 33.36 -25.54 -43.35
C ALA A 753 34.85 -25.34 -42.97
N LEU A 754 35.15 -25.19 -41.68
CA LEU A 754 36.52 -25.10 -41.15
C LEU A 754 37.29 -26.42 -41.29
N ASP A 755 36.63 -27.55 -41.05
CA ASP A 755 37.22 -28.91 -41.17
C ASP A 755 37.76 -29.19 -42.59
N LYS A 756 37.01 -28.83 -43.62
CA LYS A 756 37.45 -28.94 -45.03
C LYS A 756 38.69 -28.08 -45.33
N ALA A 757 38.84 -26.92 -44.71
CA ALA A 757 40.00 -26.05 -44.90
C ALA A 757 41.29 -26.68 -44.34
N ILE A 758 41.20 -27.42 -43.23
CA ILE A 758 42.32 -28.14 -42.61
C ILE A 758 42.85 -29.24 -43.54
N GLY A 759 41.96 -29.96 -44.25
CA GLY A 759 42.35 -30.98 -45.23
C GLY A 759 43.20 -30.43 -46.41
N SER A 760 42.91 -29.21 -46.87
CA SER A 760 43.73 -28.54 -47.90
C SER A 760 45.11 -28.10 -47.39
N ALA A 761 45.20 -27.69 -46.12
CA ALA A 761 46.46 -27.28 -45.49
C ALA A 761 47.49 -28.42 -45.35
N ALA A 762 47.04 -29.67 -45.19
CA ALA A 762 47.90 -30.84 -45.13
C ALA A 762 48.68 -31.10 -46.44
N THR A 763 48.11 -30.73 -47.59
CA THR A 763 48.73 -30.93 -48.91
C THR A 763 49.83 -29.90 -49.21
N THR A 764 49.65 -28.66 -48.73
CA THR A 764 50.63 -27.57 -48.87
C THR A 764 51.78 -27.64 -47.87
N SER A 765 51.68 -28.47 -46.82
CA SER A 765 52.68 -28.58 -45.73
C SER A 765 53.87 -29.52 -46.03
N LYS A 766 54.00 -30.05 -47.26
CA LYS A 766 55.13 -30.91 -47.66
C LYS A 766 56.33 -30.07 -48.10
N THR A 767 57.35 -29.95 -47.24
CA THR A 767 58.53 -29.07 -47.45
C THR A 767 59.72 -29.78 -48.12
N THR A 768 60.55 -28.99 -48.83
CA THR A 768 61.79 -29.43 -49.50
C THR A 768 63.01 -28.68 -48.95
N VAL A 769 64.17 -29.33 -48.76
CA VAL A 769 65.40 -28.69 -48.27
C VAL A 769 66.50 -28.69 -49.35
N SER A 770 66.55 -27.63 -50.12
CA SER A 770 67.74 -27.27 -50.89
C SER A 770 68.88 -26.81 -49.95
N ASN A 771 69.99 -26.39 -50.53
CA ASN A 771 71.17 -25.86 -49.86
C ASN A 771 70.86 -24.98 -48.63
N GLY A 772 71.54 -25.28 -47.52
CA GLY A 772 71.59 -24.46 -46.32
C GLY A 772 72.71 -23.41 -46.30
N GLN A 773 72.70 -22.63 -45.23
CA GLN A 773 73.68 -21.58 -44.94
C GLN A 773 74.98 -22.21 -44.44
N ASN A 774 76.10 -21.66 -44.89
CA ASN A 774 77.38 -22.37 -44.85
C ASN A 774 77.37 -23.70 -45.56
N ILE A 775 76.29 -24.14 -46.21
CA ILE A 775 76.15 -25.55 -46.47
C ILE A 775 75.29 -25.87 -47.73
N VAL A 776 75.87 -26.33 -48.83
CA VAL A 776 75.23 -26.69 -50.11
C VAL A 776 74.58 -28.09 -50.12
N VAL A 777 73.31 -28.31 -50.56
CA VAL A 777 72.50 -29.55 -50.32
C VAL A 777 71.94 -30.34 -51.53
N ASN A 778 71.78 -31.67 -51.38
CA ASN A 778 71.24 -32.73 -52.29
C ASN A 778 70.09 -33.61 -51.70
N LYS A 779 68.98 -33.92 -52.43
CA LYS A 779 67.72 -34.59 -51.97
C LYS A 779 67.59 -36.15 -52.13
N SER A 780 66.86 -36.87 -51.25
CA SER A 780 66.35 -38.28 -51.32
C SER A 780 65.02 -38.55 -50.52
N LYS A 781 64.63 -39.79 -50.13
CA LYS A 781 63.31 -40.16 -49.50
C LYS A 781 63.40 -41.11 -48.28
N ASN A 782 62.45 -41.01 -47.34
CA ASN A 782 62.30 -41.81 -46.10
C ASN A 782 61.23 -42.94 -46.19
N ALA A 783 61.18 -43.81 -45.17
CA ALA A 783 60.29 -44.99 -45.11
C ALA A 783 58.87 -44.75 -44.53
N ASP A 784 58.59 -43.60 -43.89
CA ASP A 784 57.24 -43.19 -43.42
C ASP A 784 56.47 -42.33 -44.45
N GLY A 785 57.06 -42.14 -45.64
CA GLY A 785 56.49 -41.40 -46.77
C GLY A 785 57.02 -39.97 -46.99
N SER A 786 57.93 -39.46 -46.15
CA SER A 786 58.52 -38.10 -46.21
C SER A 786 59.84 -37.99 -47.05
N ASP A 787 60.33 -36.77 -47.37
CA ASP A 787 61.58 -36.49 -48.15
C ASP A 787 62.85 -36.30 -47.24
N ASN A 788 64.08 -36.51 -47.75
CA ASN A 788 65.41 -36.36 -47.07
C ASN A 788 66.42 -35.47 -47.87
N TYR A 789 67.46 -34.83 -47.27
CA TYR A 789 68.40 -33.89 -47.96
C TYR A 789 69.85 -33.75 -47.29
N GLU A 790 71.01 -33.82 -48.01
CA GLU A 790 72.47 -33.83 -47.61
C GLU A 790 73.30 -32.54 -47.94
N VAL A 791 74.22 -31.95 -47.11
CA VAL A 791 74.63 -30.48 -46.98
C VAL A 791 76.25 -30.18 -46.92
N SER A 792 76.99 -29.23 -47.68
CA SER A 792 78.47 -28.66 -47.61
C SER A 792 78.89 -27.09 -47.50
N THR A 793 79.84 -26.54 -46.65
CA THR A 793 80.61 -25.18 -46.65
C THR A 793 80.26 -23.90 -47.54
N ALA A 794 80.03 -22.63 -47.06
CA ALA A 794 79.83 -21.38 -47.88
C ALA A 794 80.76 -20.15 -47.56
N LYS A 795 80.86 -19.12 -48.44
CA LYS A 795 81.82 -17.96 -48.36
C LYS A 795 81.55 -16.92 -47.27
N ASP A 796 80.28 -16.66 -46.96
CA ASP A 796 79.88 -15.93 -45.75
C ASP A 796 79.77 -16.95 -44.63
N LEU A 797 80.85 -17.06 -43.86
CA LEU A 797 81.03 -18.17 -42.94
C LEU A 797 80.22 -17.98 -41.65
N THR A 798 79.03 -18.61 -41.61
CA THR A 798 78.35 -19.15 -40.42
C THR A 798 79.20 -20.23 -39.73
N VAL A 799 80.33 -19.82 -39.16
CA VAL A 799 81.18 -20.67 -38.33
C VAL A 799 80.65 -20.74 -36.90
N ASP A 800 80.94 -21.84 -36.22
CA ASP A 800 80.51 -22.04 -34.84
C ASP A 800 81.15 -21.07 -33.86
N SER A 801 82.29 -20.42 -34.17
CA SER A 801 83.09 -19.73 -33.15
C SER A 801 84.21 -18.80 -33.65
N VAL A 802 84.37 -17.64 -33.02
CA VAL A 802 85.40 -16.60 -33.26
C VAL A 802 85.87 -15.98 -31.93
N LYS A 803 87.05 -16.33 -31.43
CA LYS A 803 87.57 -15.86 -30.13
C LYS A 803 88.58 -14.70 -30.28
N ALA A 804 88.40 -13.58 -29.55
CA ALA A 804 89.22 -12.36 -29.59
C ALA A 804 89.56 -11.83 -28.16
N GLY A 805 90.77 -12.10 -27.68
CA GLY A 805 91.16 -11.87 -26.28
C GLY A 805 90.43 -12.82 -25.33
N ASP A 806 90.04 -12.33 -24.14
CA ASP A 806 89.12 -13.05 -23.24
C ASP A 806 87.65 -12.89 -23.66
N THR A 807 87.41 -12.31 -24.84
CA THR A 807 86.08 -12.24 -25.45
C THR A 807 85.92 -13.35 -26.49
N VAL A 808 84.86 -14.14 -26.42
CA VAL A 808 84.54 -15.20 -27.40
C VAL A 808 83.27 -14.77 -28.14
N LEU A 809 83.30 -14.65 -29.47
CA LEU A 809 82.15 -14.44 -30.35
C LEU A 809 81.89 -15.71 -31.17
N ASN A 810 81.02 -16.57 -30.69
CA ASN A 810 80.73 -17.84 -31.32
C ASN A 810 79.23 -18.03 -31.52
N ASN A 811 78.77 -19.21 -31.92
CA ASN A 811 77.34 -19.46 -32.06
C ASN A 811 76.63 -19.46 -30.71
N THR A 812 77.36 -19.68 -29.60
CA THR A 812 76.82 -19.34 -28.30
C THR A 812 76.63 -17.83 -28.30
N GLY A 813 77.66 -17.02 -28.50
CA GLY A 813 77.55 -15.58 -28.81
C GLY A 813 78.79 -14.89 -28.31
N PHE A 814 78.66 -13.70 -27.77
CA PHE A 814 79.68 -12.82 -27.22
C PHE A 814 79.87 -12.99 -25.69
N SER A 815 80.94 -13.62 -25.22
CA SER A 815 81.26 -13.76 -23.77
C SER A 815 82.55 -13.05 -23.38
N ILE A 816 82.58 -12.29 -22.28
CA ILE A 816 83.74 -11.52 -21.76
C ILE A 816 84.27 -12.11 -20.44
N GLY A 817 85.58 -12.38 -20.37
CA GLY A 817 86.27 -12.83 -19.16
C GLY A 817 85.98 -14.29 -18.83
N ASN A 818 86.04 -14.68 -17.54
CA ASN A 818 85.63 -16.01 -17.08
C ASN A 818 84.10 -16.11 -16.94
N ASN A 819 83.38 -15.94 -18.04
CA ASN A 819 81.92 -15.91 -18.11
C ASN A 819 81.28 -14.86 -17.19
N ALA A 820 82.00 -13.77 -16.91
CA ALA A 820 81.49 -12.70 -16.07
C ALA A 820 80.31 -11.98 -16.73
N VAL A 821 80.37 -11.82 -18.06
CA VAL A 821 79.26 -11.38 -18.91
C VAL A 821 79.22 -12.27 -20.15
N VAL A 822 78.07 -12.88 -20.45
CA VAL A 822 77.85 -13.76 -21.61
C VAL A 822 76.61 -13.30 -22.35
N ILE A 823 76.75 -12.80 -23.57
CA ILE A 823 75.66 -12.52 -24.52
C ILE A 823 75.65 -13.65 -25.52
N ASN A 824 74.88 -14.69 -25.25
CA ASN A 824 74.74 -15.80 -26.16
C ASN A 824 73.35 -15.83 -26.81
N ASN A 825 73.01 -16.90 -27.52
CA ASN A 825 71.73 -17.10 -28.16
C ASN A 825 70.61 -17.36 -27.16
N THR A 826 70.96 -17.72 -25.92
CA THR A 826 70.01 -17.68 -24.84
C THR A 826 69.81 -16.21 -24.51
N GLY A 827 70.87 -15.43 -24.32
CA GLY A 827 70.82 -13.97 -24.31
C GLY A 827 71.93 -13.43 -23.43
N LEU A 828 71.72 -12.30 -22.76
CA LEU A 828 72.69 -11.73 -21.83
C LEU A 828 72.64 -12.44 -20.47
N THR A 829 73.78 -12.82 -19.90
CA THR A 829 73.92 -13.38 -18.54
C THR A 829 75.09 -12.71 -17.86
N ILE A 830 74.88 -12.13 -16.67
CA ILE A 830 75.93 -11.53 -15.84
C ILE A 830 76.10 -12.39 -14.59
N ALA A 831 77.31 -12.90 -14.34
CA ALA A 831 77.58 -13.78 -13.21
C ALA A 831 77.24 -13.10 -11.88
N SER A 832 76.45 -13.76 -11.02
CA SER A 832 75.92 -13.22 -9.75
C SER A 832 75.08 -11.93 -9.89
N GLY A 833 74.63 -11.62 -11.11
CA GLY A 833 73.80 -10.46 -11.46
C GLY A 833 72.62 -10.84 -12.37
N PRO A 834 71.94 -9.86 -12.98
CA PRO A 834 70.81 -10.13 -13.87
C PRO A 834 71.19 -10.86 -15.16
N SER A 835 70.25 -11.60 -15.73
CA SER A 835 70.34 -12.22 -17.06
C SER A 835 69.02 -12.03 -17.82
N VAL A 836 69.12 -11.83 -19.13
CA VAL A 836 68.01 -11.70 -20.09
C VAL A 836 68.25 -12.76 -21.14
N THR A 837 67.60 -13.93 -21.00
CA THR A 837 67.78 -15.05 -21.92
C THR A 837 66.45 -15.55 -22.51
N VAL A 838 66.46 -16.53 -23.41
CA VAL A 838 65.26 -17.19 -23.96
C VAL A 838 64.51 -17.98 -22.90
N ALA A 839 65.17 -18.33 -21.79
CA ALA A 839 64.52 -18.84 -20.60
C ALA A 839 63.75 -17.76 -19.82
N GLY A 840 63.80 -16.50 -20.29
CA GLY A 840 63.21 -15.32 -19.67
C GLY A 840 64.24 -14.42 -19.00
N ILE A 841 63.73 -13.40 -18.32
CA ILE A 841 64.55 -12.46 -17.54
C ILE A 841 64.68 -12.99 -16.11
N ASN A 842 65.91 -13.21 -15.65
CA ASN A 842 66.22 -13.49 -14.25
C ASN A 842 66.93 -12.27 -13.64
N ALA A 843 66.31 -11.62 -12.66
CA ALA A 843 66.83 -10.41 -12.01
C ALA A 843 68.03 -10.64 -11.07
N GLY A 844 68.47 -11.88 -10.86
CA GLY A 844 69.63 -12.23 -10.03
C GLY A 844 69.42 -11.94 -8.54
N ASN A 845 68.21 -12.18 -8.04
CA ASN A 845 67.77 -11.87 -6.67
C ASN A 845 67.95 -10.37 -6.31
N LYS A 846 67.98 -9.49 -7.30
CA LYS A 846 67.91 -8.04 -7.13
C LYS A 846 66.51 -7.56 -7.50
N THR A 847 66.09 -6.43 -6.94
CA THR A 847 64.86 -5.77 -7.37
C THR A 847 65.01 -5.27 -8.80
N ILE A 848 64.03 -5.57 -9.67
CA ILE A 848 63.95 -4.92 -10.99
C ILE A 848 63.37 -3.53 -10.73
N THR A 849 64.21 -2.50 -10.75
CA THR A 849 63.80 -1.11 -10.50
C THR A 849 63.39 -0.42 -11.79
N ASN A 850 62.59 0.65 -11.69
CA ASN A 850 62.08 1.44 -12.83
C ASN A 850 61.19 0.67 -13.82
N VAL A 851 60.48 -0.37 -13.36
CA VAL A 851 59.44 -1.04 -14.17
C VAL A 851 58.25 -0.08 -14.30
N ALA A 852 57.98 0.37 -15.54
CA ALA A 852 56.82 1.22 -15.85
C ALA A 852 55.51 0.49 -15.51
N ASN A 853 54.41 1.23 -15.39
CA ASN A 853 53.11 0.59 -15.20
C ASN A 853 52.79 -0.32 -16.38
N ALA A 854 52.55 -1.60 -16.13
CA ALA A 854 52.03 -2.58 -17.07
C ALA A 854 50.74 -2.05 -17.75
N VAL A 855 50.69 -2.11 -19.07
CA VAL A 855 49.55 -1.68 -19.92
C VAL A 855 48.92 -2.88 -20.62
N ASN A 856 49.72 -3.81 -21.13
CA ASN A 856 49.26 -5.06 -21.74
C ASN A 856 49.16 -6.17 -20.69
N ALA A 857 48.29 -7.15 -20.91
CA ALA A 857 48.10 -8.27 -20.00
C ALA A 857 49.36 -9.13 -19.76
N THR A 858 50.36 -9.07 -20.66
CA THR A 858 51.64 -9.78 -20.57
C THR A 858 52.79 -8.94 -20.01
N ASP A 859 52.54 -7.69 -19.61
CA ASP A 859 53.56 -6.84 -19.02
C ASP A 859 53.82 -7.22 -17.55
N ALA A 860 55.04 -6.99 -17.06
CA ALA A 860 55.37 -7.21 -15.65
C ALA A 860 54.79 -6.08 -14.78
N VAL A 861 54.00 -6.42 -13.75
CA VAL A 861 53.45 -5.43 -12.81
C VAL A 861 54.50 -4.98 -11.80
N ASN A 862 54.60 -3.67 -11.57
CA ASN A 862 55.42 -3.15 -10.48
C ASN A 862 54.67 -3.23 -9.14
N LYS A 863 55.38 -3.10 -8.02
CA LYS A 863 54.77 -3.14 -6.68
C LYS A 863 53.69 -2.06 -6.50
N GLY A 864 53.86 -0.90 -7.12
CA GLY A 864 52.87 0.19 -7.08
C GLY A 864 51.53 -0.18 -7.72
N GLN A 865 51.51 -0.94 -8.82
CA GLN A 865 50.28 -1.42 -9.45
C GLN A 865 49.56 -2.48 -8.60
N LEU A 866 50.30 -3.39 -7.98
CA LEU A 866 49.72 -4.38 -7.07
C LEU A 866 49.19 -3.71 -5.80
N ASP A 867 49.97 -2.83 -5.18
CA ASP A 867 49.55 -2.05 -4.01
C ASP A 867 48.32 -1.18 -4.35
N SER A 868 48.26 -0.60 -5.56
CA SER A 868 47.12 0.20 -6.02
C SER A 868 45.88 -0.64 -6.30
N ALA A 869 46.03 -1.85 -6.87
CA ALA A 869 44.92 -2.78 -7.09
C ALA A 869 44.37 -3.33 -5.76
N ILE A 870 45.25 -3.73 -4.83
CA ILE A 870 44.87 -4.16 -3.48
C ILE A 870 44.29 -2.98 -2.69
N GLY A 871 44.87 -1.79 -2.84
CA GLY A 871 44.32 -0.55 -2.30
C GLY A 871 42.92 -0.27 -2.81
N THR A 872 42.67 -0.49 -4.11
CA THR A 872 41.34 -0.34 -4.73
C THR A 872 40.35 -1.38 -4.18
N VAL A 873 40.74 -2.65 -4.08
CA VAL A 873 39.87 -3.69 -3.49
C VAL A 873 39.58 -3.41 -2.02
N ASN A 874 40.59 -3.03 -1.23
CA ASN A 874 40.40 -2.64 0.17
C ASN A 874 39.54 -1.38 0.28
N ASN A 875 39.69 -0.40 -0.61
CA ASN A 875 38.82 0.76 -0.67
C ASN A 875 37.38 0.34 -1.00
N ASN A 876 37.15 -0.57 -1.94
CA ASN A 876 35.82 -1.09 -2.24
C ASN A 876 35.20 -1.84 -1.05
N VAL A 877 35.99 -2.64 -0.32
CA VAL A 877 35.55 -3.32 0.91
C VAL A 877 35.27 -2.31 2.02
N ASN A 878 36.10 -1.30 2.18
CA ASN A 878 35.90 -0.22 3.15
C ASN A 878 34.67 0.63 2.80
N GLU A 879 34.45 0.94 1.52
CA GLU A 879 33.27 1.63 1.02
C GLU A 879 32.01 0.79 1.28
N LEU A 880 32.03 -0.51 1.00
CA LEU A 880 30.94 -1.40 1.35
C LEU A 880 30.70 -1.44 2.87
N ALA A 881 31.76 -1.57 3.68
CA ALA A 881 31.67 -1.59 5.13
C ALA A 881 31.19 -0.26 5.74
N ASN A 882 31.45 0.87 5.08
CA ASN A 882 31.01 2.20 5.51
C ASN A 882 29.55 2.50 5.13
N ASN A 883 29.06 1.92 4.03
CA ASN A 883 27.70 2.16 3.53
C ASN A 883 26.68 1.08 3.95
N ALA A 884 27.12 -0.14 4.28
CA ALA A 884 26.22 -1.23 4.68
C ALA A 884 25.61 -1.02 6.08
N VAL A 885 24.34 -1.39 6.24
CA VAL A 885 23.71 -1.54 7.56
C VAL A 885 24.26 -2.79 8.23
N LYS A 886 24.73 -2.63 9.47
CA LYS A 886 25.37 -3.70 10.25
C LYS A 886 24.66 -3.87 11.59
N TYR A 887 24.66 -5.09 12.09
CA TYR A 887 24.46 -5.37 13.50
C TYR A 887 25.58 -4.71 14.32
N ASP A 888 25.25 -4.29 15.54
CA ASP A 888 26.21 -3.63 16.43
C ASP A 888 27.36 -4.58 16.81
N ASP A 889 27.05 -5.86 17.00
CA ASP A 889 27.99 -6.93 17.32
C ASP A 889 27.48 -8.31 16.87
N ALA A 890 28.19 -9.38 17.25
CA ALA A 890 27.98 -10.74 16.76
C ALA A 890 26.72 -11.41 17.32
N SER A 891 26.12 -10.84 18.39
CA SER A 891 24.84 -11.33 18.95
C SER A 891 23.71 -11.19 17.94
N LYS A 892 23.81 -10.19 17.05
CA LYS A 892 22.76 -9.79 16.11
C LYS A 892 21.46 -9.36 16.80
N ASP A 893 21.48 -9.10 18.09
CA ASP A 893 20.30 -8.71 18.86
C ASP A 893 20.03 -7.20 18.78
N LYS A 894 20.93 -6.41 18.14
CA LYS A 894 20.76 -4.97 17.96
C LYS A 894 21.37 -4.41 16.66
N ILE A 895 20.68 -3.43 16.07
CA ILE A 895 21.14 -2.59 14.95
C ILE A 895 21.01 -1.12 15.38
N THR A 896 22.11 -0.38 15.44
CA THR A 896 22.12 1.07 15.62
C THR A 896 22.37 1.75 14.28
N LEU A 897 21.36 2.46 13.76
CA LEU A 897 21.48 3.11 12.46
C LEU A 897 22.40 4.35 12.52
N GLY A 898 23.21 4.53 11.47
CA GLY A 898 24.32 5.49 11.43
C GLY A 898 23.97 6.97 11.23
N GLY A 899 22.69 7.33 11.08
CA GLY A 899 22.23 8.70 10.78
C GLY A 899 22.43 9.77 11.87
N GLY A 900 23.12 9.45 12.96
CA GLY A 900 23.43 10.39 14.05
C GLY A 900 22.22 10.74 14.92
N ALA A 901 22.25 11.93 15.55
CA ALA A 901 21.26 12.35 16.55
C ALA A 901 19.82 12.49 16.00
N ASN A 902 19.68 12.73 14.70
CA ASN A 902 18.38 12.84 14.03
C ASN A 902 17.82 11.49 13.56
N GLY A 903 18.57 10.39 13.75
CA GLY A 903 18.23 9.06 13.29
C GLY A 903 18.34 8.86 11.78
N THR A 904 18.03 7.64 11.32
CA THR A 904 17.96 7.22 9.91
C THR A 904 16.53 6.84 9.56
N THR A 905 15.99 7.38 8.47
CA THR A 905 14.69 6.91 7.95
C THR A 905 14.89 5.56 7.29
N ILE A 906 14.16 4.55 7.75
CA ILE A 906 13.99 3.29 7.01
C ILE A 906 12.68 3.45 6.24
N SER A 907 12.68 3.29 4.92
CA SER A 907 11.49 3.42 4.07
C SER A 907 11.33 2.16 3.21
N ASN A 908 10.18 2.03 2.54
CA ASN A 908 9.81 0.79 1.84
C ASN A 908 9.72 -0.43 2.77
N VAL A 909 9.30 -0.21 4.01
CA VAL A 909 8.99 -1.25 4.97
C VAL A 909 7.60 -1.78 4.66
N LYS A 910 7.54 -3.07 4.30
CA LYS A 910 6.27 -3.78 4.13
C LYS A 910 5.44 -3.73 5.41
N ASP A 911 4.12 -3.69 5.28
CA ASP A 911 3.19 -3.75 6.42
C ASP A 911 3.50 -4.98 7.28
N GLY A 912 4.02 -4.75 8.49
CA GLY A 912 4.31 -5.81 9.43
C GLY A 912 3.02 -6.42 9.99
N ALA A 913 3.02 -7.70 10.35
CA ALA A 913 1.81 -8.30 10.91
C ALA A 913 1.40 -7.61 12.23
N VAL A 914 0.20 -7.01 12.27
CA VAL A 914 -0.37 -6.42 13.50
C VAL A 914 -1.08 -7.49 14.31
N SER A 915 -0.30 -8.39 14.91
CA SER A 915 -0.79 -9.49 15.74
C SER A 915 -0.04 -9.57 17.06
N GLN A 916 -0.66 -10.17 18.08
CA GLN A 916 -0.07 -10.27 19.41
C GLN A 916 1.23 -11.09 19.34
N GLY A 917 2.35 -10.47 19.73
CA GLY A 917 3.67 -11.11 19.73
C GLY A 917 4.47 -10.98 18.42
N SER A 918 3.92 -10.35 17.38
CA SER A 918 4.64 -10.06 16.14
C SER A 918 5.96 -9.31 16.39
N LYS A 919 6.98 -9.65 15.61
CA LYS A 919 8.31 -9.02 15.62
C LYS A 919 8.60 -8.23 14.34
N ASP A 920 7.61 -8.15 13.46
CA ASP A 920 7.72 -7.41 12.21
C ASP A 920 7.77 -5.91 12.50
N ALA A 921 8.58 -5.19 11.73
CA ALA A 921 8.58 -3.74 11.79
C ALA A 921 7.24 -3.20 11.25
N VAL A 922 6.66 -2.26 11.98
CA VAL A 922 5.47 -1.53 11.54
C VAL A 922 5.87 -0.23 10.84
N ASN A 923 5.08 0.18 9.83
CA ASN A 923 5.35 1.37 9.03
C ASN A 923 4.39 2.53 9.34
N GLY A 924 4.64 3.67 8.70
CA GLY A 924 3.91 4.93 8.88
C GLY A 924 2.45 4.85 8.46
N GLY A 925 2.12 4.06 7.43
CA GLY A 925 0.75 3.80 7.00
C GLY A 925 -0.06 3.06 8.06
N GLN A 926 0.54 2.05 8.70
CA GLN A 926 -0.11 1.31 9.79
C GLN A 926 -0.37 2.18 11.03
N LEU A 927 0.60 3.02 11.43
CA LEU A 927 0.39 3.97 12.52
C LEU A 927 -0.60 5.07 12.15
N TRP A 928 -0.61 5.52 10.89
CA TRP A 928 -1.56 6.51 10.40
C TRP A 928 -3.01 6.00 10.51
N ASN A 929 -3.27 4.74 10.14
CA ASN A 929 -4.60 4.14 10.31
C ASN A 929 -5.08 4.20 11.77
N VAL A 930 -4.18 3.95 12.74
CA VAL A 930 -4.49 4.08 14.17
C VAL A 930 -4.69 5.56 14.54
N GLN A 931 -3.85 6.47 14.06
CA GLN A 931 -3.96 7.90 14.33
C GLN A 931 -5.29 8.47 13.82
N GLN A 932 -5.77 8.06 12.64
CA GLN A 932 -7.07 8.49 12.12
C GLN A 932 -8.24 8.06 13.02
N GLN A 933 -8.18 6.85 13.59
CA GLN A 933 -9.18 6.39 14.56
C GLN A 933 -9.13 7.20 15.86
N VAL A 934 -7.92 7.53 16.33
CA VAL A 934 -7.72 8.40 17.51
C VAL A 934 -8.24 9.81 17.23
N ASP A 935 -7.97 10.37 16.06
CA ASP A 935 -8.43 11.70 15.65
C ASP A 935 -9.95 11.74 15.53
N GLN A 936 -10.57 10.72 14.92
CA GLN A 936 -12.02 10.59 14.85
C GLN A 936 -12.64 10.54 16.25
N ASN A 937 -12.10 9.70 17.14
CA ASN A 937 -12.57 9.65 18.54
C ASN A 937 -12.41 11.01 19.25
N SER A 938 -11.31 11.72 19.00
CA SER A 938 -11.05 13.04 19.56
C SER A 938 -12.06 14.08 19.06
N THR A 939 -12.35 14.06 17.75
CA THR A 939 -13.38 14.88 17.12
C THR A 939 -14.76 14.55 17.67
N ASP A 940 -15.12 13.28 17.82
CA ASP A 940 -16.42 12.86 18.34
C ASP A 940 -16.58 13.29 19.80
N ILE A 941 -15.56 13.12 20.63
CA ILE A 941 -15.55 13.60 22.02
C ILE A 941 -15.68 15.13 22.06
N SER A 942 -14.98 15.85 21.20
CA SER A 942 -15.07 17.30 21.11
C SER A 942 -16.47 17.75 20.66
N ASN A 943 -17.05 17.09 19.67
CA ASN A 943 -18.40 17.37 19.17
C ASN A 943 -19.43 17.11 20.27
N ILE A 944 -19.38 15.97 20.95
CA ILE A 944 -20.26 15.66 22.08
C ILE A 944 -20.14 16.74 23.16
N LYS A 945 -18.92 17.16 23.53
CA LYS A 945 -18.72 18.23 24.52
C LYS A 945 -19.27 19.57 24.03
N ASN A 946 -18.98 19.95 22.79
CA ASN A 946 -19.47 21.19 22.20
C ASN A 946 -20.98 21.18 22.10
N ASP A 947 -21.57 20.07 21.69
CA ASP A 947 -23.01 19.96 21.56
C ASP A 947 -23.72 19.98 22.91
N ILE A 948 -23.12 19.38 23.96
CA ILE A 948 -23.64 19.50 25.33
C ILE A 948 -23.53 20.95 25.81
N ASN A 949 -22.38 21.60 25.62
CA ASN A 949 -22.14 22.98 26.08
C ASN A 949 -23.00 24.01 25.32
N ASN A 950 -23.16 23.81 24.02
CA ASN A 950 -24.00 24.64 23.17
C ASN A 950 -25.49 24.31 23.35
N GLY A 951 -25.82 23.23 24.06
CA GLY A 951 -27.18 22.74 24.21
C GLY A 951 -27.80 22.33 22.87
N SER A 952 -27.01 21.78 21.93
CA SER A 952 -27.49 21.28 20.62
C SER A 952 -27.70 19.75 20.61
N VAL A 953 -27.39 19.04 21.70
CA VAL A 953 -27.65 17.59 21.84
C VAL A 953 -28.34 17.26 23.17
N GLY A 954 -29.16 16.20 23.17
CA GLY A 954 -29.90 15.74 24.34
C GLY A 954 -31.35 16.22 24.37
N LEU A 955 -32.07 15.95 25.48
CA LEU A 955 -33.50 16.24 25.58
C LEU A 955 -33.81 17.74 25.78
N VAL A 956 -32.92 18.49 26.43
CA VAL A 956 -33.09 19.93 26.64
C VAL A 956 -32.07 20.65 25.79
N GLN A 957 -32.53 21.46 24.84
CA GLN A 957 -31.68 22.11 23.85
C GLN A 957 -31.98 23.59 23.69
N GLN A 958 -30.97 24.39 23.33
CA GLN A 958 -31.08 25.81 23.04
C GLN A 958 -30.16 26.15 21.85
N ALA A 959 -30.71 26.41 20.67
CA ALA A 959 -29.94 26.55 19.43
C ALA A 959 -28.96 27.76 19.37
N GLY A 960 -28.92 28.58 20.41
CA GLY A 960 -28.04 29.75 20.54
C GLY A 960 -28.39 30.54 21.81
N LYS A 961 -27.52 31.46 22.23
CA LYS A 961 -27.63 32.13 23.54
C LYS A 961 -28.97 32.85 23.82
N ASP A 962 -29.64 33.32 22.77
CA ASP A 962 -30.94 34.03 22.87
C ASP A 962 -32.10 33.21 22.27
N ALA A 963 -31.84 31.97 21.82
CA ALA A 963 -32.86 31.10 21.26
C ALA A 963 -33.75 30.52 22.37
N THR A 964 -34.94 30.07 22.01
CA THR A 964 -35.85 29.39 22.93
C THR A 964 -35.23 28.09 23.44
N VAL A 965 -35.22 27.89 24.75
CA VAL A 965 -34.91 26.58 25.36
C VAL A 965 -36.09 25.65 25.06
N THR A 966 -35.78 24.51 24.47
CA THR A 966 -36.75 23.47 24.11
C THR A 966 -36.52 22.25 24.98
N VAL A 967 -37.60 21.61 25.42
CA VAL A 967 -37.56 20.39 26.25
C VAL A 967 -38.27 19.29 25.47
N ALA A 968 -37.56 18.20 25.23
CA ALA A 968 -38.05 17.00 24.55
C ALA A 968 -38.66 17.26 23.16
N LYS A 969 -38.20 18.30 22.43
CA LYS A 969 -38.85 18.75 21.17
C LYS A 969 -38.94 17.68 20.08
N ASP A 970 -37.98 16.77 20.03
CA ASP A 970 -37.88 15.71 19.01
C ASP A 970 -38.45 14.36 19.49
N THR A 971 -39.07 14.33 20.67
CA THR A 971 -39.65 13.13 21.29
C THR A 971 -41.10 13.38 21.69
N GLY A 972 -41.93 12.34 21.68
CA GLY A 972 -43.34 12.45 22.12
C GLY A 972 -43.52 12.54 23.64
N GLY A 973 -44.76 12.53 24.10
CA GLY A 973 -45.14 12.64 25.52
C GLY A 973 -45.86 13.95 25.84
N THR A 974 -46.88 13.90 26.69
CA THR A 974 -47.76 15.04 27.01
C THR A 974 -47.52 15.62 28.41
N SER A 975 -46.41 15.23 29.05
CA SER A 975 -46.12 15.58 30.44
C SER A 975 -44.65 15.91 30.64
N VAL A 976 -44.38 17.08 31.24
CA VAL A 976 -43.06 17.44 31.80
C VAL A 976 -43.23 17.56 33.31
N SER A 977 -42.64 16.63 34.07
CA SER A 977 -42.67 16.66 35.52
C SER A 977 -41.38 17.28 36.08
N VAL A 978 -41.52 18.31 36.90
CA VAL A 978 -40.41 18.96 37.62
C VAL A 978 -40.30 18.49 39.09
N ALA A 979 -41.17 17.58 39.50
CA ALA A 979 -41.18 17.04 40.87
C ALA A 979 -39.87 16.29 41.16
N GLY A 980 -39.35 16.50 42.37
CA GLY A 980 -38.10 15.90 42.84
C GLY A 980 -38.29 15.04 44.07
N LYS A 981 -37.16 14.69 44.70
CA LYS A 981 -37.12 13.93 45.95
C LYS A 981 -37.85 14.65 47.10
N ASP A 982 -37.83 15.98 47.08
CA ASP A 982 -38.52 16.83 48.07
C ASP A 982 -39.98 17.15 47.68
N GLY A 983 -40.54 16.41 46.72
CA GLY A 983 -41.90 16.62 46.21
C GLY A 983 -41.97 17.61 45.05
N ASN A 984 -43.15 18.22 44.87
CA ASN A 984 -43.39 19.20 43.81
C ASN A 984 -42.44 20.39 43.96
N ARG A 985 -41.80 20.80 42.86
CA ARG A 985 -40.95 22.00 42.86
C ARG A 985 -41.75 23.22 42.39
N VAL A 986 -41.50 24.35 43.04
CA VAL A 986 -41.96 25.65 42.54
C VAL A 986 -41.20 25.96 41.24
N VAL A 987 -41.93 26.14 40.14
CA VAL A 987 -41.35 26.63 38.89
C VAL A 987 -41.35 28.16 38.95
N THR A 988 -40.16 28.75 39.04
CA THR A 988 -39.95 30.20 39.19
C THR A 988 -39.10 30.74 38.03
N GLY A 989 -38.98 32.07 37.90
CA GLY A 989 -38.38 32.71 36.72
C GLY A 989 -39.28 32.69 35.48
N VAL A 990 -40.56 32.38 35.66
CA VAL A 990 -41.58 32.35 34.61
C VAL A 990 -42.03 33.79 34.31
N LYS A 991 -41.74 34.27 33.11
CA LYS A 991 -42.25 35.56 32.61
C LYS A 991 -43.78 35.51 32.52
N ASP A 992 -44.44 36.67 32.62
CA ASP A 992 -45.89 36.79 32.41
C ASP A 992 -46.28 36.14 31.08
N GLY A 993 -47.02 35.03 31.16
CA GLY A 993 -47.53 34.35 29.98
C GLY A 993 -48.64 35.16 29.32
N ALA A 994 -48.83 35.03 28.01
CA ALA A 994 -49.96 35.68 27.36
C ALA A 994 -51.29 35.14 27.94
N VAL A 995 -52.20 36.02 28.37
CA VAL A 995 -53.50 35.60 28.92
C VAL A 995 -54.56 35.74 27.84
N ASN A 996 -54.80 34.66 27.12
CA ASN A 996 -55.89 34.49 26.14
C ASN A 996 -56.23 32.98 26.01
N ALA A 997 -57.35 32.63 25.38
CA ALA A 997 -57.85 31.26 25.34
C ALA A 997 -56.93 30.25 24.63
N THR A 998 -56.06 30.71 23.73
CA THR A 998 -55.18 29.86 22.92
C THR A 998 -53.77 29.71 23.50
N SER A 999 -53.41 30.58 24.45
CA SER A 999 -52.08 30.64 25.04
C SER A 999 -51.67 29.31 25.65
N LYS A 1000 -50.41 28.92 25.39
CA LYS A 1000 -49.75 27.77 25.99
C LYS A 1000 -48.65 28.19 26.97
N ASP A 1001 -48.57 29.48 27.25
CA ASP A 1001 -47.61 30.04 28.20
C ASP A 1001 -48.08 29.73 29.63
N ALA A 1002 -47.14 29.37 30.50
CA ALA A 1002 -47.44 29.22 31.92
C ALA A 1002 -47.76 30.59 32.54
N VAL A 1003 -48.82 30.64 33.37
CA VAL A 1003 -49.13 31.83 34.17
C VAL A 1003 -48.31 31.83 35.45
N ASN A 1004 -47.85 33.00 35.89
CA ASN A 1004 -47.07 33.12 37.11
C ASN A 1004 -47.90 33.67 38.29
N GLY A 1005 -47.31 33.69 39.47
CA GLY A 1005 -47.97 34.14 40.69
C GLY A 1005 -48.41 35.61 40.67
N SER A 1006 -47.80 36.48 39.86
CA SER A 1006 -48.20 37.89 39.76
C SER A 1006 -49.52 38.07 39.01
N GLN A 1007 -49.74 37.27 37.97
CA GLN A 1007 -50.98 37.25 37.19
C GLN A 1007 -52.15 36.67 38.02
N LEU A 1008 -51.88 35.60 38.77
CA LEU A 1008 -52.87 35.03 39.68
C LEU A 1008 -53.17 35.97 40.85
N ASN A 1009 -52.15 36.61 41.43
CA ASN A 1009 -52.34 37.61 42.47
C ASN A 1009 -53.17 38.81 41.97
N THR A 1010 -52.92 39.28 40.75
CA THR A 1010 -53.73 40.34 40.13
C THR A 1010 -55.21 39.94 40.05
N THR A 1011 -55.48 38.69 39.67
CA THR A 1011 -56.83 38.13 39.64
C THR A 1011 -57.45 38.06 41.03
N ASN A 1012 -56.71 37.52 42.01
CA ASN A 1012 -57.19 37.37 43.38
C ASN A 1012 -57.49 38.73 44.05
N GLN A 1013 -56.63 39.72 43.82
CA GLN A 1013 -56.83 41.09 44.30
C GLN A 1013 -58.04 41.75 43.64
N ALA A 1014 -58.29 41.52 42.35
CA ALA A 1014 -59.49 42.01 41.69
C ALA A 1014 -60.77 41.41 42.31
N VAL A 1015 -60.78 40.10 42.57
CA VAL A 1015 -61.93 39.40 43.18
C VAL A 1015 -62.29 39.99 44.55
N VAL A 1016 -61.31 40.15 45.44
CA VAL A 1016 -61.59 40.66 46.80
C VAL A 1016 -61.97 42.14 46.79
N ASN A 1017 -61.38 42.94 45.89
CA ASN A 1017 -61.73 44.35 45.73
C ASN A 1017 -63.14 44.54 45.19
N TYR A 1018 -63.56 43.71 44.22
CA TYR A 1018 -64.91 43.79 43.63
C TYR A 1018 -65.99 43.27 44.56
N LEU A 1019 -65.70 42.24 45.37
CA LEU A 1019 -66.61 41.78 46.40
C LEU A 1019 -66.73 42.79 47.56
N GLY A 1020 -65.63 43.42 47.97
CA GLY A 1020 -65.64 44.36 49.09
C GLY A 1020 -66.08 43.70 50.40
N GLY A 1021 -66.75 44.44 51.29
CA GLY A 1021 -67.32 43.88 52.52
C GLY A 1021 -66.30 43.25 53.48
N GLY A 1022 -65.01 43.58 53.37
CA GLY A 1022 -63.94 42.94 54.15
C GLY A 1022 -63.46 41.59 53.61
N ALA A 1023 -63.84 41.21 52.37
CA ALA A 1023 -63.21 40.10 51.67
C ALA A 1023 -61.70 40.35 51.54
N GLY A 1024 -60.91 39.28 51.65
CA GLY A 1024 -59.45 39.35 51.59
C GLY A 1024 -58.86 38.08 51.01
N TYR A 1025 -57.61 38.16 50.56
CA TYR A 1025 -56.85 37.01 50.10
C TYR A 1025 -55.53 36.97 50.87
N ASP A 1026 -55.30 35.88 51.58
CA ASP A 1026 -54.05 35.66 52.31
C ASP A 1026 -53.05 34.97 51.37
N ASN A 1027 -52.06 35.75 50.93
CA ASN A 1027 -51.01 35.30 50.03
C ASN A 1027 -50.07 34.24 50.63
N ILE A 1028 -50.08 34.03 51.95
CA ILE A 1028 -49.23 33.05 52.63
C ILE A 1028 -49.93 31.69 52.71
N THR A 1029 -51.22 31.69 53.06
CA THR A 1029 -52.02 30.45 53.18
C THR A 1029 -52.75 30.08 51.88
N GLY A 1030 -52.78 30.96 50.88
CA GLY A 1030 -53.45 30.76 49.61
C GLY A 1030 -54.98 30.74 49.71
N SER A 1031 -55.54 31.38 50.74
CA SER A 1031 -56.96 31.26 51.10
C SER A 1031 -57.70 32.59 51.00
N PHE A 1032 -58.93 32.54 50.48
CA PHE A 1032 -59.84 33.68 50.48
C PHE A 1032 -60.59 33.78 51.81
N THR A 1033 -60.62 34.97 52.38
CA THR A 1033 -61.56 35.35 53.45
C THR A 1033 -62.83 35.88 52.78
N ALA A 1034 -63.96 35.24 53.11
CA ALA A 1034 -65.26 35.63 52.58
C ALA A 1034 -65.62 37.08 52.97
N PRO A 1035 -66.34 37.83 52.10
CA PRO A 1035 -66.87 39.14 52.46
C PRO A 1035 -67.84 39.02 53.64
N THR A 1036 -68.16 40.13 54.29
CA THR A 1036 -69.23 40.23 55.28
C THR A 1036 -70.13 41.40 54.93
N TYR A 1037 -71.34 41.09 54.48
CA TYR A 1037 -72.38 42.07 54.19
C TYR A 1037 -73.41 42.05 55.31
N ASN A 1038 -73.65 43.19 55.94
CA ASN A 1038 -74.63 43.32 57.01
C ASN A 1038 -75.98 43.74 56.40
N VAL A 1039 -77.03 42.95 56.64
CA VAL A 1039 -78.40 43.26 56.21
C VAL A 1039 -79.33 43.02 57.39
N GLY A 1040 -79.85 44.11 57.96
CA GLY A 1040 -80.56 44.09 59.24
C GLY A 1040 -79.64 43.63 60.38
N ASP A 1041 -80.12 42.68 61.19
CA ASP A 1041 -79.37 42.11 62.33
C ASP A 1041 -78.51 40.88 61.95
N SER A 1042 -78.53 40.48 60.68
CA SER A 1042 -77.85 39.27 60.18
C SER A 1042 -76.66 39.62 59.28
N LYS A 1043 -75.63 38.78 59.32
CA LYS A 1043 -74.42 38.91 58.51
C LYS A 1043 -74.37 37.82 57.46
N TYR A 1044 -74.09 38.20 56.22
CA TYR A 1044 -74.03 37.29 55.09
C TYR A 1044 -72.63 37.29 54.50
N ASN A 1045 -72.08 36.10 54.31
CA ASN A 1045 -70.70 35.93 53.86
C ASN A 1045 -70.55 35.77 52.34
N ASN A 1046 -71.64 36.02 51.61
CA ASN A 1046 -71.69 35.95 50.16
C ASN A 1046 -72.77 36.92 49.66
N VAL A 1047 -72.61 37.40 48.42
CA VAL A 1047 -73.48 38.41 47.83
C VAL A 1047 -74.92 37.89 47.66
N GLY A 1048 -75.10 36.64 47.23
CA GLY A 1048 -76.42 36.05 47.01
C GLY A 1048 -77.29 36.02 48.26
N GLY A 1049 -76.76 35.54 49.38
CA GLY A 1049 -77.46 35.52 50.66
C GLY A 1049 -77.80 36.93 51.18
N ALA A 1050 -76.91 37.91 50.97
CA ALA A 1050 -77.18 39.30 51.35
C ALA A 1050 -78.32 39.92 50.51
N ILE A 1051 -78.36 39.64 49.21
CA ILE A 1051 -79.42 40.09 48.31
C ILE A 1051 -80.76 39.41 48.64
N ASP A 1052 -80.77 38.10 48.89
CA ASP A 1052 -81.97 37.37 49.31
C ASP A 1052 -82.52 37.89 50.64
N ALA A 1053 -81.64 38.26 51.56
CA ALA A 1053 -82.02 38.87 52.83
C ALA A 1053 -82.58 40.29 52.68
N LEU A 1054 -81.99 41.11 51.79
CA LEU A 1054 -82.55 42.42 51.43
C LEU A 1054 -83.94 42.27 50.83
N ASN A 1055 -84.12 41.32 49.91
CA ASN A 1055 -85.42 41.02 49.30
C ASN A 1055 -86.47 40.60 50.35
N GLN A 1056 -86.10 39.76 51.32
CA GLN A 1056 -87.00 39.40 52.43
C GLN A 1056 -87.31 40.60 53.33
N ALA A 1057 -86.33 41.46 53.62
CA ALA A 1057 -86.54 42.69 54.37
C ALA A 1057 -87.51 43.64 53.66
N ASP A 1058 -87.40 43.77 52.33
CA ASP A 1058 -88.31 44.56 51.50
C ASP A 1058 -89.74 43.99 51.49
N GLN A 1059 -89.90 42.66 51.39
CA GLN A 1059 -91.22 42.00 51.50
C GLN A 1059 -91.86 42.20 52.89
N ALA A 1060 -91.05 42.16 53.95
CA ALA A 1060 -91.51 42.44 55.30
C ALA A 1060 -91.93 43.91 55.47
N LEU A 1061 -91.19 44.84 54.84
CA LEU A 1061 -91.55 46.26 54.81
C LEU A 1061 -92.88 46.47 54.07
N ASN A 1062 -93.07 45.79 52.93
CA ASN A 1062 -94.30 45.85 52.14
C ASN A 1062 -95.52 45.37 52.96
N SER A 1063 -95.39 44.25 53.67
CA SER A 1063 -96.45 43.73 54.57
C SER A 1063 -96.78 44.69 55.73
N LYS A 1064 -95.78 45.46 56.19
CA LYS A 1064 -95.95 46.47 57.24
C LYS A 1064 -96.73 47.69 56.73
N ILE A 1065 -96.56 48.06 55.46
CA ILE A 1065 -97.30 49.11 54.77
C ILE A 1065 -98.77 48.69 54.57
N ASP A 1066 -99.04 47.45 54.16
CA ASP A 1066 -100.41 46.92 54.03
C ASP A 1066 -101.20 46.95 55.36
N ASN A 1067 -100.51 46.74 56.49
CA ASN A 1067 -101.13 46.83 57.82
C ASN A 1067 -101.54 48.26 58.20
N VAL A 1068 -100.89 49.28 57.65
CA VAL A 1068 -101.26 50.69 57.86
C VAL A 1068 -102.57 51.02 57.13
N SER A 1069 -102.78 50.48 55.93
CA SER A 1069 -104.05 50.65 55.19
C SER A 1069 -105.26 50.18 55.98
N ASN A 1070 -105.18 49.00 56.63
CA ASN A 1070 -106.26 48.47 57.48
C ASN A 1070 -106.55 49.33 58.72
N LYS A 1071 -105.54 50.00 59.28
CA LYS A 1071 -105.71 50.92 60.42
C LYS A 1071 -106.34 52.24 59.99
N LEU A 1072 -106.08 52.68 58.77
CA LEU A 1072 -106.62 53.91 58.19
C LEU A 1072 -108.12 53.78 57.86
N ASP A 1073 -108.55 52.65 57.30
CA ASP A 1073 -109.96 52.38 56.99
C ASP A 1073 -110.85 52.36 58.24
N ASN A 1074 -110.33 51.85 59.36
CA ASN A 1074 -111.06 51.79 60.62
C ASN A 1074 -111.28 53.17 61.25
N ALA A 1075 -110.32 54.11 61.06
CA ALA A 1075 -110.45 55.49 61.52
C ALA A 1075 -111.48 56.30 60.69
N PHE A 1076 -111.57 56.03 59.38
CA PHE A 1076 -112.54 56.67 58.50
C PHE A 1076 -113.99 56.29 58.85
N ARG A 1077 -114.23 55.03 59.23
CA ARG A 1077 -115.56 54.53 59.62
C ARG A 1077 -116.11 55.18 60.91
N ILE A 1078 -115.25 55.49 61.87
CA ILE A 1078 -115.63 56.14 63.15
C ILE A 1078 -116.03 57.61 62.93
N THR A 1079 -115.43 58.26 61.94
CA THR A 1079 -115.69 59.67 61.63
C THR A 1079 -117.05 59.85 60.95
N ASN A 1080 -117.45 58.91 60.09
CA ASN A 1080 -118.73 58.97 59.37
C ASN A 1080 -119.94 58.88 60.31
N ASN A 1081 -119.89 58.02 61.34
CA ASN A 1081 -120.99 57.87 62.31
C ASN A 1081 -121.21 59.12 63.19
N ARG A 1082 -120.19 59.98 63.36
CA ARG A 1082 -120.32 61.21 64.15
C ARG A 1082 -120.99 62.35 63.38
N ILE A 1083 -120.97 62.31 62.05
CA ILE A 1083 -121.59 63.33 61.19
C ILE A 1083 -123.11 63.19 61.16
N ASP A 1084 -123.63 61.95 61.10
CA ASP A 1084 -125.09 61.69 61.06
C ASP A 1084 -125.81 62.09 62.36
N ASP A 1085 -125.14 61.99 63.51
CA ASP A 1085 -125.71 62.32 64.83
C ASP A 1085 -125.83 63.84 65.06
N VAL A 1086 -124.98 64.64 64.40
CA VAL A 1086 -125.00 66.12 64.49
C VAL A 1086 -126.18 66.68 63.68
N GLU A 1087 -126.48 66.11 62.51
CA GLU A 1087 -127.59 66.55 61.65
C GLU A 1087 -128.95 66.38 62.35
N LYS A 1088 -129.17 65.25 63.03
CA LYS A 1088 -130.42 64.99 63.78
C LYS A 1088 -130.63 65.95 64.95
N LYS A 1089 -129.60 66.25 65.74
CA LYS A 1089 -129.71 67.17 66.90
C LYS A 1089 -129.96 68.62 66.48
N ALA A 1090 -129.39 69.05 65.36
CA ALA A 1090 -129.60 70.40 64.83
C ALA A 1090 -131.05 70.61 64.35
N ASN A 1091 -131.63 69.65 63.63
CA ASN A 1091 -133.00 69.73 63.13
C ASN A 1091 -134.05 69.78 64.26
N ALA A 1092 -133.83 69.04 65.35
CA ALA A 1092 -134.73 69.03 66.49
C ALA A 1092 -134.76 70.35 67.28
N GLY A 1093 -133.61 71.03 67.42
CA GLY A 1093 -133.53 72.35 68.06
C GLY A 1093 -134.30 73.44 67.31
N ILE A 1094 -134.31 73.39 65.97
CA ILE A 1094 -135.07 74.32 65.14
C ILE A 1094 -136.59 74.09 65.30
N ALA A 1095 -137.03 72.82 65.33
CA ALA A 1095 -138.43 72.49 65.56
C ALA A 1095 -138.93 73.02 66.91
N ALA A 1096 -138.14 72.90 67.99
CA ALA A 1096 -138.50 73.43 69.32
C ALA A 1096 -138.68 74.95 69.34
N ALA A 1097 -137.83 75.71 68.63
CA ALA A 1097 -137.95 77.16 68.54
C ALA A 1097 -139.23 77.61 67.80
N MET A 1098 -139.63 76.87 66.76
CA MET A 1098 -140.84 77.17 65.97
C MET A 1098 -142.15 76.92 66.75
N ALA A 1099 -142.15 76.04 67.76
CA ALA A 1099 -143.34 75.70 68.52
C ALA A 1099 -143.73 76.72 69.61
N LEU A 1100 -142.86 77.70 69.91
CA LEU A 1100 -143.10 78.73 70.93
C LEU A 1100 -143.89 79.92 70.38
N GLU A 1101 -145.22 79.82 70.39
CA GLU A 1101 -146.14 80.88 69.93
C GLU A 1101 -146.31 82.02 70.96
N SER A 1102 -146.71 83.22 70.52
CA SER A 1102 -146.91 84.38 71.41
C SER A 1102 -148.34 84.45 71.97
N ALA A 1103 -148.49 84.39 73.30
CA ALA A 1103 -149.79 84.52 73.96
C ALA A 1103 -150.39 85.95 73.87
N PRO A 1104 -151.71 86.12 73.69
CA PRO A 1104 -152.36 87.43 73.50
C PRO A 1104 -152.13 88.44 74.63
N TYR A 1105 -152.02 89.73 74.32
CA TYR A 1105 -151.85 90.80 75.33
C TYR A 1105 -153.21 91.32 75.79
N ILE A 1106 -153.66 90.92 76.98
CA ILE A 1106 -154.96 91.33 77.55
C ILE A 1106 -154.76 91.88 78.98
N PRO A 1107 -155.02 93.17 79.24
CA PRO A 1107 -154.83 93.78 80.55
C PRO A 1107 -155.53 93.03 81.68
N GLY A 1108 -154.83 92.84 82.79
CA GLY A 1108 -155.33 92.18 84.00
C GLY A 1108 -155.49 90.67 83.96
N LYS A 1109 -155.36 90.01 82.80
CA LYS A 1109 -155.57 88.55 82.66
C LYS A 1109 -154.27 87.77 82.46
N TYR A 1110 -154.33 86.48 82.79
CA TYR A 1110 -153.37 85.47 82.29
C TYR A 1110 -153.89 84.97 80.94
N THR A 1111 -153.01 84.95 79.95
CA THR A 1111 -153.28 84.39 78.63
C THR A 1111 -152.29 83.27 78.34
N TYR A 1112 -152.70 82.29 77.55
CA TYR A 1112 -151.85 81.19 77.12
C TYR A 1112 -151.97 80.98 75.62
N ALA A 1113 -150.93 80.44 75.01
CA ALA A 1113 -150.90 79.94 73.64
C ALA A 1113 -150.15 78.60 73.64
N ALA A 1114 -150.58 77.67 72.81
CA ALA A 1114 -149.90 76.39 72.61
C ALA A 1114 -149.70 76.18 71.11
N GLY A 1115 -148.44 76.00 70.71
CA GLY A 1115 -148.04 75.77 69.33
C GLY A 1115 -147.46 74.37 69.15
N ALA A 1116 -147.61 73.82 67.96
CA ALA A 1116 -146.90 72.60 67.53
C ALA A 1116 -146.17 72.91 66.22
N ALA A 1117 -144.95 72.41 66.07
CA ALA A 1117 -144.12 72.63 64.90
C ALA A 1117 -143.42 71.35 64.44
N TYR A 1118 -143.11 71.28 63.15
CA TYR A 1118 -142.39 70.18 62.52
C TYR A 1118 -141.30 70.75 61.62
N HIS A 1119 -140.06 70.26 61.75
CA HIS A 1119 -138.94 70.68 60.92
C HIS A 1119 -137.90 69.55 60.77
N GLY A 1120 -137.55 69.19 59.53
CA GLY A 1120 -136.44 68.28 59.23
C GLY A 1120 -136.57 66.86 59.81
N GLY A 1121 -137.79 66.31 59.90
CA GLY A 1121 -138.03 64.96 60.46
C GLY A 1121 -138.43 64.95 61.94
N GLU A 1122 -138.26 66.07 62.64
CA GLU A 1122 -138.48 66.18 64.09
C GLU A 1122 -139.73 67.03 64.41
N ASN A 1123 -140.47 66.61 65.44
CA ASN A 1123 -141.71 67.27 65.89
C ASN A 1123 -141.46 67.97 67.23
N ALA A 1124 -142.09 69.12 67.46
CA ALA A 1124 -142.01 69.83 68.73
C ALA A 1124 -143.34 70.44 69.17
N VAL A 1125 -143.52 70.53 70.48
CA VAL A 1125 -144.67 71.19 71.12
C VAL A 1125 -144.19 72.25 72.08
N GLY A 1126 -144.82 73.41 72.06
CA GLY A 1126 -144.47 74.55 72.89
C GLY A 1126 -145.71 75.16 73.53
N VAL A 1127 -145.59 75.55 74.80
CA VAL A 1127 -146.64 76.26 75.53
C VAL A 1127 -146.07 77.55 76.06
N THR A 1128 -146.77 78.65 75.80
CA THR A 1128 -146.42 79.98 76.24
C THR A 1128 -147.52 80.55 77.12
N LEU A 1129 -147.14 81.04 78.29
CA LEU A 1129 -147.99 81.74 79.24
C LEU A 1129 -147.57 83.21 79.32
N ARG A 1130 -148.54 84.12 79.32
CA ARG A 1130 -148.32 85.54 79.51
C ARG A 1130 -149.22 86.08 80.62
N LYS A 1131 -148.64 86.84 81.54
CA LYS A 1131 -149.38 87.67 82.50
C LYS A 1131 -149.17 89.13 82.16
N THR A 1132 -150.27 89.83 81.93
CA THR A 1132 -150.28 91.28 81.71
C THR A 1132 -150.73 91.98 83.00
N ALA A 1133 -150.05 93.06 83.37
CA ALA A 1133 -150.39 93.88 84.52
C ALA A 1133 -151.80 94.46 84.39
N ASP A 1134 -152.45 94.71 85.52
CA ASP A 1134 -153.85 95.15 85.54
C ASP A 1134 -154.02 96.56 84.94
N ASN A 1135 -152.97 97.38 84.99
CA ASN A 1135 -152.92 98.67 84.31
C ASN A 1135 -152.57 98.59 82.81
N GLY A 1136 -152.37 97.39 82.27
CA GLY A 1136 -152.09 97.15 80.85
C GLY A 1136 -150.77 97.73 80.33
N ARG A 1137 -149.81 98.09 81.21
CA ARG A 1137 -148.55 98.73 80.80
C ARG A 1137 -147.34 97.81 80.72
N TRP A 1138 -147.40 96.60 81.29
CA TRP A 1138 -146.34 95.60 81.15
C TRP A 1138 -146.89 94.18 81.18
N SER A 1139 -146.17 93.23 80.56
CA SER A 1139 -146.47 91.80 80.62
C SER A 1139 -145.19 90.97 80.73
N ILE A 1140 -145.29 89.82 81.39
CA ILE A 1140 -144.24 88.80 81.44
C ILE A 1140 -144.74 87.61 80.64
N THR A 1141 -143.90 87.11 79.74
CA THR A 1141 -144.16 85.96 78.88
C THR A 1141 -143.13 84.88 79.17
N GLY A 1142 -143.56 83.67 79.51
CA GLY A 1142 -142.69 82.50 79.67
C GLY A 1142 -143.20 81.38 78.78
N GLY A 1143 -142.33 80.74 78.03
CA GLY A 1143 -142.67 79.59 77.19
C GLY A 1143 -141.62 78.48 77.27
N VAL A 1144 -142.08 77.24 77.18
CA VAL A 1144 -141.24 76.04 77.16
C VAL A 1144 -141.62 75.21 75.93
N ALA A 1145 -140.62 74.67 75.24
CA ALA A 1145 -140.84 73.77 74.12
C ALA A 1145 -139.91 72.55 74.17
N ALA A 1146 -140.44 71.41 73.77
CA ALA A 1146 -139.71 70.14 73.69
C ALA A 1146 -139.92 69.52 72.30
N ALA A 1147 -138.83 69.00 71.72
CA ALA A 1147 -138.83 68.29 70.44
C ALA A 1147 -138.67 66.77 70.62
N SER A 1148 -138.86 65.98 69.55
CA SER A 1148 -138.74 64.52 69.55
C SER A 1148 -137.32 63.99 69.83
N GLN A 1149 -136.29 64.81 69.68
CA GLN A 1149 -134.89 64.56 70.07
C GLN A 1149 -134.24 65.85 70.59
N GLY A 1150 -133.25 65.75 71.49
CA GLY A 1150 -132.54 66.92 72.05
C GLY A 1150 -133.15 67.49 73.34
N ASP A 1151 -132.46 68.46 73.93
CA ASP A 1151 -132.82 69.04 75.24
C ASP A 1151 -133.97 70.06 75.12
N PRO A 1152 -134.85 70.18 76.13
CA PRO A 1152 -135.97 71.12 76.11
C PRO A 1152 -135.48 72.58 76.10
N SER A 1153 -136.13 73.41 75.29
CA SER A 1153 -135.83 74.84 75.14
C SER A 1153 -136.76 75.69 76.01
N VAL A 1154 -136.20 76.68 76.71
CA VAL A 1154 -136.95 77.59 77.59
C VAL A 1154 -136.76 79.04 77.14
N ARG A 1155 -137.86 79.79 77.07
CA ARG A 1155 -137.89 81.22 76.72
C ARG A 1155 -138.61 82.01 77.80
N ILE A 1156 -138.01 83.11 78.27
CA ILE A 1156 -138.67 84.07 79.16
C ILE A 1156 -138.42 85.47 78.59
N GLY A 1157 -139.45 86.29 78.50
CA GLY A 1157 -139.38 87.66 78.00
C GLY A 1157 -140.34 88.60 78.72
N ILE A 1158 -139.92 89.84 78.93
CA ILE A 1158 -140.71 90.92 79.53
C ILE A 1158 -140.99 91.96 78.45
N SER A 1159 -142.20 92.49 78.40
CA SER A 1159 -142.63 93.46 77.38
C SER A 1159 -143.43 94.58 78.04
N GLY A 1160 -143.13 95.85 77.78
CA GLY A 1160 -143.81 97.00 78.37
C GLY A 1160 -144.00 98.16 77.40
N VAL A 1161 -144.92 99.06 77.73
CA VAL A 1161 -145.21 100.30 76.98
C VAL A 1161 -144.80 101.49 77.85
N ILE A 1162 -143.94 102.35 77.31
CA ILE A 1162 -143.43 103.58 77.95
C ILE A 1162 -144.06 104.75 77.16
N ASP A 1163 -144.61 105.75 77.86
CA ASP A 1163 -145.29 106.91 77.22
C ASP A 1163 -144.35 107.74 76.35
#